data_AF-A0A5N4CL29-F1
#
_entry.id   AF-A0A5N4CL29-F1
#
_cell.length_a   1.000
_cell.length_b   1.000
_cell.length_c   1.000
_cell.angle_alpha   90.00
_cell.angle_beta   90.00
_cell.angle_gamma   90.00
#
_symmetry.space_group_name_H-M   'P 1'
#
loop_
_entity.id
_entity.type
_entity.pdbx_description
1 polymer ?
#
loop_
_entity_poly.entity_id
_entity_poly.type
_entity_poly.pdbx_seq_one_letter_code
_entity_poly.pdbx_strand_id
1 'polypeptide(L)'
;MGEGFTVLSKMAGSVRASATCHSQHDGHEPPFRERSVMPEVTYPTHLHFLSAGGFVGRFVRGVRWILTFAPASCSSLLLTGRPFLAAACGHSTSPSSPLPPTEPVSGFRASNKMLLLLLLLLSPMCWAVEVKRPRGVSLTNHHFYDESKPFTCLDGSASIPFDQVNDDYCDCKDGSDEPGTAACPNGSFHCTNTGYKPLYIASRWVNDGVCDCCDGTDEYNSGIVCENTCREKGRKERETLQQMAEVTREGFRLKKILIEDWKKAREEKQKKLIELQAGKKSLEDQVEMLRAVKEEAEKPEKEAKDKHRKLWEEQQAASKAQREQELAASAFQELDDDMDGAVSVAELQTHPELDTDGDGALSEGEAQTLLGGDAQTDAASFYDRIWAAIRDKYRSEVLPTDPPSPSVPDLMEPKEEQPPVPSPPTEEEDEDEEEEETEEEEEEEEEEEDSQVQGEQPKEALPPPVPPQAASPTEEDKMPPYDEQTQAFIDAAQEARNKFEEAERSLKDMEESIRNLEQEISFDFGPNGEFAYLYSQCYELTTNECVLRGQAGRAGSEGLGLSKGVGEQEGGLRRSHWSWRYVYRLCPFKLVSQKPKLGGSPTSLGTWGSWAGPDHDKFSAMKYEQGTGCWQGPNRSTTVRLLCGKETVVTSTTEPSRCEYHMELMTPAACPEPPPEPPAEGDHDEL
;
A
#
# COMPACT_ATOMS: atom_id res chain seq x y z
N MET A 1 -2.97 30.69 -55.49
CA MET A 1 -1.71 31.08 -54.83
C MET A 1 -1.12 29.81 -54.25
N GLY A 2 0.01 29.26 -54.71
CA GLY A 2 0.85 29.69 -55.83
C GLY A 2 2.35 29.61 -55.50
N GLU A 3 2.92 28.41 -55.64
CA GLU A 3 4.36 28.11 -55.82
C GLU A 3 5.32 28.37 -54.63
N GLY A 4 6.44 27.63 -54.46
CA GLY A 4 7.03 26.63 -55.38
C GLY A 4 8.03 25.62 -54.75
N PHE A 5 8.43 24.65 -55.59
CA PHE A 5 9.46 23.59 -55.38
C PHE A 5 10.90 24.16 -55.47
N THR A 6 12.02 23.49 -55.13
CA THR A 6 12.70 22.30 -55.76
C THR A 6 14.05 22.03 -55.00
N VAL A 7 14.86 20.97 -55.21
CA VAL A 7 14.74 19.50 -55.38
C VAL A 7 16.17 18.91 -55.59
N LEU A 8 16.51 17.74 -54.99
CA LEU A 8 17.51 16.69 -55.41
C LEU A 8 17.93 15.83 -54.17
N SER A 9 17.95 14.48 -54.07
CA SER A 9 18.39 13.33 -54.91
C SER A 9 19.91 13.21 -55.12
N LYS A 10 20.60 12.05 -55.07
CA LYS A 10 20.24 10.62 -54.84
C LYS A 10 21.53 9.74 -54.71
N MET A 11 21.36 8.42 -54.47
CA MET A 11 22.35 7.28 -54.56
C MET A 11 23.27 7.08 -53.33
N ALA A 12 23.49 5.90 -52.72
CA ALA A 12 23.36 4.45 -53.03
C ALA A 12 24.70 3.73 -53.37
N GLY A 13 25.05 2.70 -52.59
CA GLY A 13 26.21 1.82 -52.83
C GLY A 13 26.43 0.79 -51.71
N SER A 14 26.51 -0.49 -52.06
CA SER A 14 26.77 -1.64 -51.16
C SER A 14 28.10 -2.30 -51.53
N VAL A 15 28.74 -3.08 -50.64
CA VAL A 15 29.36 -4.42 -50.91
C VAL A 15 30.28 -4.91 -49.77
N ARG A 16 29.88 -6.04 -49.17
CA ARG A 16 30.63 -7.30 -48.85
C ARG A 16 32.07 -7.28 -48.26
N ALA A 17 32.30 -8.19 -47.31
CA ALA A 17 33.59 -8.53 -46.68
C ALA A 17 34.47 -9.51 -47.48
N SER A 18 35.80 -9.56 -47.18
CA SER A 18 36.54 -10.81 -46.95
C SER A 18 37.96 -10.58 -46.36
N ALA A 19 38.55 -11.65 -45.81
CA ALA A 19 39.72 -11.75 -44.94
C ALA A 19 41.14 -11.61 -45.57
N THR A 20 42.15 -11.41 -44.70
CA THR A 20 43.57 -11.81 -44.93
C THR A 20 44.22 -12.28 -43.60
N CYS A 21 45.06 -13.32 -43.65
CA CYS A 21 45.84 -13.85 -42.51
C CYS A 21 47.34 -13.47 -42.60
N HIS A 22 48.04 -13.43 -41.46
CA HIS A 22 49.41 -13.95 -41.20
C HIS A 22 49.65 -13.97 -39.67
N SER A 23 49.85 -15.14 -39.05
CA SER A 23 51.15 -15.77 -38.68
C SER A 23 51.78 -15.15 -37.41
N GLN A 24 51.62 -15.70 -36.20
CA GLN A 24 52.12 -16.99 -35.65
C GLN A 24 53.60 -16.95 -35.22
N HIS A 25 53.85 -17.07 -33.91
CA HIS A 25 55.06 -17.72 -33.36
C HIS A 25 54.82 -18.19 -31.90
N ASP A 26 55.24 -19.43 -31.61
CA ASP A 26 55.05 -20.14 -30.34
C ASP A 26 56.14 -19.84 -29.27
N GLY A 27 55.82 -20.12 -28.00
CA GLY A 27 56.76 -20.07 -26.86
C GLY A 27 56.23 -20.71 -25.56
N HIS A 28 56.68 -21.93 -25.26
CA HIS A 28 56.27 -22.80 -24.13
C HIS A 28 56.49 -22.26 -22.68
N GLU A 29 55.51 -22.51 -21.79
CA GLU A 29 55.56 -23.31 -20.52
C GLU A 29 56.79 -23.33 -19.57
N PRO A 30 56.70 -23.85 -18.30
CA PRO A 30 55.59 -24.00 -17.31
C PRO A 30 56.11 -23.63 -15.86
N PRO A 31 55.84 -24.28 -14.68
CA PRO A 31 54.78 -25.22 -14.19
C PRO A 31 54.29 -25.06 -12.70
N PHE A 32 53.50 -26.05 -12.21
CA PHE A 32 53.15 -26.41 -10.79
C PHE A 32 52.19 -25.49 -9.98
N ARG A 33 51.46 -25.92 -8.91
CA ARG A 33 50.75 -27.18 -8.51
C ARG A 33 50.10 -27.01 -7.11
N GLU A 34 48.98 -27.70 -6.82
CA GLU A 34 48.37 -27.93 -5.46
C GLU A 34 47.87 -26.67 -4.70
N ARG A 35 47.01 -26.68 -3.66
CA ARG A 35 45.94 -27.55 -3.09
C ARG A 35 45.72 -27.04 -1.64
N SER A 36 44.50 -27.15 -1.11
CA SER A 36 44.10 -26.96 0.32
C SER A 36 43.76 -25.51 0.68
N VAL A 37 42.96 -25.14 1.70
CA VAL A 37 42.00 -25.74 2.65
C VAL A 37 41.46 -24.51 3.43
N MET A 38 40.20 -24.51 3.88
CA MET A 38 39.65 -23.45 4.75
C MET A 38 40.05 -23.64 6.22
N PRO A 39 40.20 -22.56 7.01
CA PRO A 39 40.15 -22.64 8.47
C PRO A 39 38.71 -22.40 8.99
N GLU A 40 38.26 -23.28 9.88
CA GLU A 40 37.04 -23.18 10.67
C GLU A 40 37.43 -22.69 12.08
N VAL A 41 36.67 -21.76 12.67
CA VAL A 41 36.95 -21.19 14.01
C VAL A 41 35.81 -21.52 14.96
N THR A 42 36.17 -22.05 16.13
CA THR A 42 35.26 -22.64 17.12
C THR A 42 35.07 -21.77 18.37
N TYR A 43 33.92 -22.04 19.04
CA TYR A 43 33.62 -21.97 20.50
C TYR A 43 32.68 -20.85 20.97
N PRO A 44 31.98 -21.02 22.13
CA PRO A 44 31.52 -22.25 22.79
C PRO A 44 30.02 -22.24 23.21
N THR A 45 29.52 -23.37 23.70
CA THR A 45 28.23 -23.47 24.42
C THR A 45 28.43 -23.66 25.92
N HIS A 46 27.48 -23.20 26.75
CA HIS A 46 27.40 -23.53 28.17
C HIS A 46 26.11 -24.29 28.48
N LEU A 47 26.20 -25.37 29.28
CA LEU A 47 25.07 -26.21 29.67
C LEU A 47 24.31 -25.64 30.86
N HIS A 48 23.01 -25.95 30.95
CA HIS A 48 22.36 -26.27 32.22
C HIS A 48 21.60 -27.61 32.13
N PHE A 49 21.60 -28.35 33.23
CA PHE A 49 21.09 -29.73 33.36
C PHE A 49 19.80 -29.76 34.20
N LEU A 50 18.88 -30.70 33.89
CA LEU A 50 17.95 -31.46 34.77
C LEU A 50 16.92 -32.16 33.84
N SER A 51 16.89 -33.50 33.70
CA SER A 51 16.23 -34.49 34.59
C SER A 51 14.68 -34.38 34.58
N ALA A 52 13.87 -35.40 34.32
CA ALA A 52 14.11 -36.83 34.03
C ALA A 52 12.85 -37.51 33.41
N GLY A 53 13.02 -38.75 32.90
CA GLY A 53 11.93 -39.66 32.52
C GLY A 53 11.78 -39.87 30.99
N GLY A 54 11.75 -41.09 30.43
CA GLY A 54 11.88 -42.41 31.03
C GLY A 54 10.81 -43.40 30.56
N PHE A 55 10.86 -43.85 29.31
CA PHE A 55 10.18 -45.08 28.91
C PHE A 55 10.96 -45.86 27.84
N VAL A 56 10.89 -47.19 27.92
CA VAL A 56 11.76 -48.12 27.17
C VAL A 56 10.92 -48.92 26.17
N GLY A 57 11.35 -48.95 24.90
CA GLY A 57 10.77 -49.80 23.86
C GLY A 57 11.82 -50.13 22.80
N ARG A 58 12.19 -51.41 22.68
CA ARG A 58 13.29 -51.91 21.83
C ARG A 58 12.74 -52.79 20.70
N PHE A 59 13.41 -52.76 19.53
CA PHE A 59 13.59 -53.90 18.60
C PHE A 59 12.35 -54.38 17.80
N VAL A 60 12.43 -54.90 16.56
CA VAL A 60 13.51 -54.96 15.54
C VAL A 60 12.96 -55.43 14.16
N ARG A 61 13.66 -55.12 13.05
CA ARG A 61 13.53 -55.69 11.67
C ARG A 61 12.16 -55.47 10.97
N GLY A 62 12.06 -55.30 9.65
CA GLY A 62 13.04 -55.43 8.57
C GLY A 62 12.77 -56.66 7.71
N VAL A 63 11.91 -56.53 6.68
CA VAL A 63 11.69 -57.56 5.65
C VAL A 63 11.60 -56.91 4.26
N ARG A 64 12.30 -57.52 3.30
CA ARG A 64 12.38 -57.17 1.89
C ARG A 64 11.82 -58.37 1.11
N TRP A 65 10.86 -58.16 0.21
CA TRP A 65 10.39 -59.23 -0.68
C TRP A 65 10.84 -58.98 -2.12
N ILE A 66 11.55 -59.96 -2.66
CA ILE A 66 11.92 -60.15 -4.07
C ILE A 66 11.61 -61.62 -4.38
N LEU A 67 11.31 -61.91 -5.64
CA LEU A 67 11.13 -63.21 -6.34
C LEU A 67 9.68 -63.36 -6.87
N THR A 68 9.38 -62.90 -8.09
CA THR A 68 9.69 -63.46 -9.43
C THR A 68 8.92 -64.72 -9.81
N PHE A 69 8.15 -64.65 -10.89
CA PHE A 69 8.15 -65.66 -11.97
C PHE A 69 7.74 -65.01 -13.30
N ALA A 70 8.37 -65.44 -14.39
CA ALA A 70 8.12 -65.08 -15.80
C ALA A 70 8.15 -66.42 -16.60
N PRO A 71 8.32 -66.50 -17.96
CA PRO A 71 8.25 -65.51 -19.05
C PRO A 71 7.47 -66.05 -20.31
N ALA A 72 7.78 -65.49 -21.50
CA ALA A 72 7.58 -65.98 -22.89
C ALA A 72 6.45 -65.28 -23.71
N SER A 73 6.62 -64.79 -24.96
CA SER A 73 7.70 -64.99 -25.97
C SER A 73 8.00 -63.77 -26.89
N CYS A 74 9.24 -63.75 -27.41
CA CYS A 74 9.89 -63.04 -28.54
C CYS A 74 9.06 -62.23 -29.58
N SER A 75 9.42 -61.00 -29.99
CA SER A 75 10.59 -60.47 -30.78
C SER A 75 10.35 -60.44 -32.30
N SER A 76 10.53 -59.33 -33.02
CA SER A 76 11.84 -58.74 -33.46
C SER A 76 11.65 -57.32 -34.04
N LEU A 77 12.49 -56.32 -33.69
CA LEU A 77 13.56 -55.66 -34.50
C LEU A 77 13.11 -55.11 -35.89
N LEU A 78 13.44 -53.87 -36.29
CA LEU A 78 14.78 -53.25 -36.39
C LEU A 78 14.82 -51.70 -36.18
N LEU A 79 16.03 -51.17 -36.00
CA LEU A 79 16.43 -49.74 -35.96
C LEU A 79 16.46 -49.13 -37.39
N THR A 80 16.65 -47.84 -37.70
CA THR A 80 17.57 -46.77 -37.20
C THR A 80 17.18 -45.37 -37.74
N GLY A 81 17.66 -44.27 -37.14
CA GLY A 81 18.11 -43.09 -37.93
C GLY A 81 17.41 -41.72 -37.74
N ARG A 82 18.13 -40.80 -37.08
CA ARG A 82 17.95 -39.32 -36.94
C ARG A 82 18.32 -38.55 -38.26
N PRO A 83 18.21 -37.19 -38.39
CA PRO A 83 17.25 -36.20 -37.83
C PRO A 83 17.01 -34.87 -38.66
N PHE A 84 16.37 -33.86 -38.02
CA PHE A 84 16.56 -32.38 -38.12
C PHE A 84 16.07 -31.54 -39.36
N LEU A 85 14.98 -30.78 -39.12
CA LEU A 85 14.73 -29.32 -39.35
C LEU A 85 14.66 -28.63 -40.73
N ALA A 86 13.70 -27.69 -40.81
CA ALA A 86 13.58 -26.50 -41.68
C ALA A 86 13.40 -26.69 -43.21
N ALA A 87 12.70 -25.81 -43.96
CA ALA A 87 11.71 -24.77 -43.64
C ALA A 87 11.11 -24.22 -44.97
N ALA A 88 10.19 -23.25 -44.82
CA ALA A 88 9.85 -22.19 -45.78
C ALA A 88 8.68 -22.38 -46.78
N CYS A 89 7.97 -21.26 -46.96
CA CYS A 89 6.72 -21.09 -47.68
C CYS A 89 6.92 -20.77 -49.18
N GLY A 90 5.86 -20.87 -49.99
CA GLY A 90 5.82 -20.34 -51.35
C GLY A 90 4.38 -20.13 -51.85
N HIS A 91 4.05 -18.92 -52.33
CA HIS A 91 2.69 -18.50 -52.67
C HIS A 91 2.32 -18.67 -54.16
N SER A 92 1.02 -18.88 -54.41
CA SER A 92 0.22 -18.33 -55.53
C SER A 92 0.61 -18.61 -56.99
N THR A 93 -0.31 -19.20 -57.76
CA THR A 93 -1.06 -18.54 -58.87
C THR A 93 -1.79 -19.55 -59.78
N SER A 94 -3.05 -19.24 -60.12
CA SER A 94 -3.78 -19.73 -61.31
C SER A 94 -3.56 -18.74 -62.49
N PRO A 95 -4.07 -18.93 -63.74
CA PRO A 95 -5.03 -19.95 -64.25
C PRO A 95 -4.71 -20.53 -65.67
N SER A 96 -5.49 -21.52 -66.13
CA SER A 96 -6.13 -21.57 -67.49
C SER A 96 -6.74 -22.94 -67.86
N SER A 97 -7.93 -22.90 -68.49
CA SER A 97 -8.68 -24.01 -69.11
C SER A 97 -8.22 -24.22 -70.60
N PRO A 98 -8.69 -25.20 -71.43
CA PRO A 98 -9.90 -26.04 -71.29
C PRO A 98 -9.87 -27.53 -71.77
N LEU A 99 -10.97 -28.23 -71.42
CA LEU A 99 -11.73 -29.37 -72.01
C LEU A 99 -11.36 -29.89 -73.44
N PRO A 100 -11.68 -31.17 -73.84
CA PRO A 100 -13.05 -31.72 -73.80
C PRO A 100 -13.16 -33.28 -73.61
N PRO A 101 -14.21 -34.06 -74.04
CA PRO A 101 -14.95 -34.91 -73.08
C PRO A 101 -15.16 -36.40 -73.48
N THR A 102 -15.64 -37.23 -72.55
CA THR A 102 -16.29 -38.54 -72.87
C THR A 102 -17.46 -38.87 -71.92
N GLU A 103 -18.48 -39.53 -72.49
CA GLU A 103 -19.80 -39.86 -71.91
C GLU A 103 -19.79 -40.99 -70.84
N PRO A 104 -20.87 -41.18 -70.05
CA PRO A 104 -20.90 -42.03 -68.87
C PRO A 104 -21.42 -43.47 -69.12
N VAL A 105 -21.16 -44.37 -68.17
CA VAL A 105 -21.80 -45.69 -68.10
C VAL A 105 -22.44 -45.88 -66.72
N SER A 106 -23.76 -46.11 -66.71
CA SER A 106 -24.56 -46.33 -65.49
C SER A 106 -24.54 -47.80 -65.05
N GLY A 107 -24.33 -48.06 -63.75
CA GLY A 107 -24.51 -49.39 -63.15
C GLY A 107 -24.28 -49.41 -61.63
N PHE A 108 -25.07 -50.21 -60.92
CA PHE A 108 -24.99 -50.47 -59.47
C PHE A 108 -25.23 -49.30 -58.49
N ARG A 109 -26.50 -49.03 -58.20
CA ARG A 109 -26.92 -48.30 -56.98
C ARG A 109 -28.18 -48.90 -56.34
N ALA A 110 -28.14 -50.21 -56.02
CA ALA A 110 -29.27 -50.97 -55.48
C ALA A 110 -28.86 -52.07 -54.48
N SER A 111 -28.24 -51.70 -53.34
CA SER A 111 -28.12 -52.59 -52.15
C SER A 111 -28.18 -51.85 -50.80
N ASN A 112 -27.60 -50.64 -50.66
CA ASN A 112 -27.55 -49.97 -49.35
C ASN A 112 -28.91 -49.56 -48.76
N LYS A 113 -29.95 -49.29 -49.59
CA LYS A 113 -31.26 -48.88 -49.06
C LYS A 113 -31.99 -50.00 -48.29
N MET A 114 -31.75 -51.26 -48.64
CA MET A 114 -32.39 -52.39 -47.96
C MET A 114 -31.69 -52.71 -46.63
N LEU A 115 -30.38 -52.48 -46.53
CA LEU A 115 -29.63 -52.62 -45.27
C LEU A 115 -29.97 -51.51 -44.27
N LEU A 116 -30.09 -50.25 -44.73
CA LEU A 116 -30.57 -49.15 -43.89
C LEU A 116 -32.02 -49.37 -43.41
N LEU A 117 -32.93 -49.85 -44.28
CA LEU A 117 -34.28 -50.21 -43.82
C LEU A 117 -34.28 -51.36 -42.81
N LEU A 118 -33.37 -52.32 -42.92
CA LEU A 118 -33.26 -53.43 -41.95
C LEU A 118 -32.78 -52.93 -40.59
N LEU A 119 -31.81 -51.99 -40.56
CA LEU A 119 -31.32 -51.36 -39.34
C LEU A 119 -32.40 -50.49 -38.67
N LEU A 120 -33.15 -49.69 -39.45
CA LEU A 120 -34.31 -48.91 -38.98
C LEU A 120 -35.49 -49.77 -38.49
N LEU A 121 -35.54 -51.07 -38.83
CA LEU A 121 -36.53 -52.02 -38.34
C LEU A 121 -36.04 -52.83 -37.13
N LEU A 122 -34.74 -52.77 -36.80
CA LEU A 122 -34.12 -53.43 -35.64
C LEU A 122 -33.90 -52.48 -34.46
N SER A 123 -34.10 -51.17 -34.65
CA SER A 123 -33.93 -50.14 -33.61
C SER A 123 -35.06 -49.96 -32.57
N PRO A 124 -36.23 -50.63 -32.59
CA PRO A 124 -37.22 -50.48 -31.52
C PRO A 124 -37.13 -51.61 -30.48
N MET A 125 -36.02 -51.73 -29.71
CA MET A 125 -36.01 -52.39 -28.37
C MET A 125 -34.89 -51.89 -27.42
N CYS A 126 -34.53 -50.60 -27.44
CA CYS A 126 -33.98 -49.97 -26.23
C CYS A 126 -35.12 -49.69 -25.24
N TRP A 127 -35.60 -50.74 -24.56
CA TRP A 127 -36.50 -50.57 -23.42
C TRP A 127 -35.68 -50.02 -22.26
N ALA A 128 -36.13 -48.90 -21.68
CA ALA A 128 -35.57 -48.44 -20.42
C ALA A 128 -35.77 -49.53 -19.37
N VAL A 129 -34.67 -50.07 -18.83
CA VAL A 129 -34.72 -51.06 -17.74
C VAL A 129 -35.08 -50.31 -16.46
N GLU A 130 -36.37 -50.19 -16.20
CA GLU A 130 -36.88 -49.63 -14.95
C GLU A 130 -36.55 -50.59 -13.80
N VAL A 131 -35.58 -50.19 -12.97
CA VAL A 131 -35.21 -50.95 -11.77
C VAL A 131 -36.33 -50.82 -10.76
N LYS A 132 -37.10 -51.91 -10.60
CA LYS A 132 -38.11 -52.04 -9.54
C LYS A 132 -37.46 -51.83 -8.18
N ARG A 133 -38.10 -51.01 -7.35
CA ARG A 133 -37.73 -50.68 -5.98
C ARG A 133 -38.98 -50.22 -5.22
N PRO A 134 -39.08 -50.41 -3.90
CA PRO A 134 -40.15 -49.81 -3.11
C PRO A 134 -40.14 -48.27 -3.19
N ARG A 135 -41.27 -47.65 -2.85
CA ARG A 135 -41.37 -46.17 -2.80
C ARG A 135 -40.38 -45.63 -1.76
N GLY A 136 -39.83 -44.44 -2.03
CA GLY A 136 -38.92 -43.75 -1.10
C GLY A 136 -37.54 -44.40 -0.91
N VAL A 137 -37.24 -45.51 -1.60
CA VAL A 137 -35.89 -46.09 -1.69
C VAL A 137 -35.12 -45.44 -2.84
N SER A 138 -33.85 -45.07 -2.63
CA SER A 138 -33.00 -44.52 -3.71
C SER A 138 -32.47 -45.59 -4.67
N LEU A 139 -32.03 -45.20 -5.88
CA LEU A 139 -31.42 -46.13 -6.84
C LEU A 139 -30.15 -46.78 -6.28
N THR A 140 -29.36 -46.07 -5.46
CA THR A 140 -28.20 -46.65 -4.78
C THR A 140 -28.60 -47.75 -3.80
N ASN A 141 -29.72 -47.57 -3.09
CA ASN A 141 -30.16 -48.46 -2.02
C ASN A 141 -31.07 -49.60 -2.48
N HIS A 142 -31.48 -49.66 -3.77
CA HIS A 142 -32.42 -50.67 -4.28
C HIS A 142 -32.03 -52.11 -3.94
N HIS A 143 -30.73 -52.42 -3.90
CA HIS A 143 -30.19 -53.77 -3.70
C HIS A 143 -30.43 -54.33 -2.28
N PHE A 144 -30.78 -53.48 -1.31
CA PHE A 144 -31.22 -53.92 0.02
C PHE A 144 -32.67 -54.44 0.02
N TYR A 145 -33.50 -53.99 -0.93
CA TYR A 145 -34.94 -54.23 -0.99
C TYR A 145 -35.30 -55.20 -2.12
N ASP A 146 -34.99 -56.47 -1.89
CA ASP A 146 -35.18 -57.57 -2.83
C ASP A 146 -36.43 -58.38 -2.46
N GLU A 147 -37.48 -58.27 -3.29
CA GLU A 147 -38.79 -58.93 -3.12
C GLU A 147 -38.70 -60.47 -2.95
N SER A 148 -37.58 -61.10 -3.33
CA SER A 148 -37.43 -62.56 -3.31
C SER A 148 -37.01 -63.15 -1.95
N LYS A 149 -36.70 -62.31 -0.95
CA LYS A 149 -36.20 -62.73 0.37
C LYS A 149 -36.83 -61.90 1.50
N PRO A 150 -36.82 -62.39 2.75
CA PRO A 150 -37.17 -61.57 3.91
C PRO A 150 -36.29 -60.32 3.96
N PHE A 151 -36.89 -59.17 4.27
CA PHE A 151 -36.16 -57.95 4.53
C PHE A 151 -35.37 -58.09 5.84
N THR A 152 -34.25 -57.38 5.94
CA THR A 152 -33.46 -57.27 7.17
C THR A 152 -33.20 -55.79 7.36
N CYS A 153 -33.56 -55.25 8.53
CA CYS A 153 -33.36 -53.84 8.85
C CYS A 153 -31.89 -53.45 8.58
N LEU A 154 -31.63 -52.24 8.09
CA LEU A 154 -30.28 -51.83 7.70
C LEU A 154 -29.33 -51.73 8.91
N ASP A 155 -29.85 -51.48 10.10
CA ASP A 155 -29.15 -51.59 11.39
C ASP A 155 -28.97 -53.02 11.92
N GLY A 156 -29.58 -54.02 11.28
CA GLY A 156 -29.58 -55.43 11.68
C GLY A 156 -30.47 -55.76 12.89
N SER A 157 -31.38 -54.87 13.31
CA SER A 157 -32.21 -55.06 14.50
C SER A 157 -33.22 -56.20 14.39
N ALA A 158 -33.82 -56.40 13.22
CA ALA A 158 -34.76 -57.49 12.94
C ALA A 158 -34.67 -57.97 11.48
N SER A 159 -35.29 -59.12 11.21
CA SER A 159 -35.61 -59.56 9.84
C SER A 159 -37.09 -59.88 9.77
N ILE A 160 -37.75 -59.28 8.78
CA ILE A 160 -39.20 -59.26 8.62
C ILE A 160 -39.59 -59.82 7.24
N PRO A 161 -40.78 -60.42 7.09
CA PRO A 161 -41.38 -60.68 5.77
C PRO A 161 -41.38 -59.42 4.89
N PHE A 162 -41.13 -59.57 3.59
CA PHE A 162 -41.02 -58.42 2.67
C PHE A 162 -42.36 -57.67 2.49
N ASP A 163 -43.48 -58.33 2.77
CA ASP A 163 -44.81 -57.74 2.81
C ASP A 163 -45.03 -56.73 3.95
N GLN A 164 -44.10 -56.64 4.92
CA GLN A 164 -44.05 -55.60 5.96
C GLN A 164 -43.17 -54.38 5.56
N VAL A 165 -42.84 -54.22 4.28
CA VAL A 165 -42.08 -53.07 3.77
C VAL A 165 -43.03 -52.07 3.11
N ASN A 166 -43.22 -50.91 3.74
CA ASN A 166 -44.28 -49.91 3.45
C ASN A 166 -45.69 -50.39 3.79
N ASP A 167 -45.89 -50.96 4.98
CA ASP A 167 -47.19 -51.43 5.46
C ASP A 167 -47.92 -50.46 6.43
N ASP A 168 -47.36 -49.25 6.60
CA ASP A 168 -47.77 -48.22 7.58
C ASP A 168 -47.56 -48.64 9.06
N TYR A 169 -46.72 -49.64 9.34
CA TYR A 169 -46.25 -50.02 10.68
C TYR A 169 -44.71 -49.91 10.80
N CYS A 170 -44.20 -49.67 12.00
CA CYS A 170 -42.76 -49.48 12.24
C CYS A 170 -42.18 -50.66 13.05
N ASP A 171 -41.72 -51.69 12.34
CA ASP A 171 -41.04 -52.89 12.82
C ASP A 171 -39.53 -52.68 13.04
N CYS A 172 -38.86 -51.92 12.16
CA CYS A 172 -37.42 -51.67 12.23
C CYS A 172 -37.09 -50.44 13.09
N LYS A 173 -36.08 -50.58 13.96
CA LYS A 173 -35.67 -49.50 14.87
C LYS A 173 -35.04 -48.29 14.16
N ASP A 174 -34.44 -48.52 13.00
CA ASP A 174 -33.88 -47.50 12.12
C ASP A 174 -34.90 -46.91 11.13
N GLY A 175 -36.11 -47.47 11.04
CA GLY A 175 -37.14 -47.08 10.09
C GLY A 175 -36.84 -47.42 8.63
N SER A 176 -36.03 -48.45 8.39
CA SER A 176 -35.67 -48.91 7.04
C SER A 176 -36.70 -49.83 6.38
N ASP A 177 -37.66 -50.32 7.13
CA ASP A 177 -38.90 -50.98 6.69
C ASP A 177 -39.87 -50.02 5.99
N GLU A 178 -39.94 -48.76 6.45
CA GLU A 178 -40.90 -47.74 6.00
C GLU A 178 -40.27 -46.57 5.21
N PRO A 179 -39.48 -46.83 4.14
CA PRO A 179 -38.84 -45.76 3.37
C PRO A 179 -39.84 -44.90 2.58
N GLY A 180 -41.05 -45.43 2.34
CA GLY A 180 -42.08 -44.88 1.46
C GLY A 180 -43.33 -44.38 2.18
N THR A 181 -43.38 -44.42 3.52
CA THR A 181 -44.53 -44.01 4.36
C THR A 181 -44.08 -43.04 5.48
N ALA A 182 -45.04 -42.63 6.32
CA ALA A 182 -44.82 -41.80 7.49
C ALA A 182 -44.70 -42.56 8.83
N ALA A 183 -44.79 -43.88 8.83
CA ALA A 183 -45.00 -44.66 10.06
C ALA A 183 -43.80 -44.66 11.02
N CYS A 184 -42.57 -44.59 10.50
CA CYS A 184 -41.36 -44.54 11.32
C CYS A 184 -40.87 -43.09 11.58
N PRO A 185 -40.71 -42.66 12.85
CA PRO A 185 -40.33 -41.28 13.17
C PRO A 185 -38.88 -40.93 12.81
N ASN A 186 -38.01 -41.93 12.68
CA ASN A 186 -36.62 -41.79 12.23
C ASN A 186 -36.45 -42.09 10.72
N GLY A 187 -37.54 -42.44 10.02
CA GLY A 187 -37.51 -42.83 8.61
C GLY A 187 -37.15 -41.66 7.68
N SER A 188 -36.64 -42.01 6.50
CA SER A 188 -36.29 -41.05 5.45
C SER A 188 -36.84 -41.49 4.10
N PHE A 189 -37.52 -40.57 3.41
CA PHE A 189 -38.12 -40.80 2.12
C PHE A 189 -37.29 -40.15 1.00
N HIS A 190 -36.96 -40.92 -0.05
CA HIS A 190 -36.23 -40.42 -1.20
C HIS A 190 -37.15 -39.97 -2.36
N CYS A 191 -37.32 -38.66 -2.52
CA CYS A 191 -37.84 -38.05 -3.74
C CYS A 191 -36.88 -38.35 -4.91
N THR A 192 -37.35 -38.94 -6.00
CA THR A 192 -36.48 -39.20 -7.17
C THR A 192 -36.23 -37.94 -7.98
N ASN A 193 -37.19 -37.00 -7.97
CA ASN A 193 -37.09 -35.66 -8.54
C ASN A 193 -36.62 -35.64 -10.00
N THR A 194 -37.08 -36.58 -10.83
CA THR A 194 -36.59 -36.81 -12.20
C THR A 194 -36.55 -35.52 -13.03
N GLY A 195 -35.33 -35.09 -13.39
CA GLY A 195 -35.07 -33.83 -14.12
C GLY A 195 -34.48 -32.70 -13.26
N TYR A 196 -34.49 -32.85 -11.94
CA TYR A 196 -33.81 -32.03 -10.94
C TYR A 196 -32.85 -32.88 -10.07
N LYS A 197 -32.49 -32.42 -8.87
CA LYS A 197 -31.65 -33.13 -7.90
C LYS A 197 -32.51 -34.04 -7.00
N PRO A 198 -32.08 -35.29 -6.72
CA PRO A 198 -32.74 -36.15 -5.74
C PRO A 198 -32.69 -35.50 -4.36
N LEU A 199 -33.70 -35.78 -3.53
CA LEU A 199 -33.84 -35.20 -2.19
C LEU A 199 -34.29 -36.29 -1.22
N TYR A 200 -33.69 -36.31 -0.03
CA TYR A 200 -34.24 -37.04 1.11
C TYR A 200 -35.03 -36.08 1.98
N ILE A 201 -36.27 -36.44 2.29
CA ILE A 201 -37.13 -35.78 3.28
C ILE A 201 -37.32 -36.72 4.48
N ALA A 202 -37.76 -36.17 5.62
CA ALA A 202 -38.10 -36.99 6.78
C ALA A 202 -39.46 -37.68 6.57
N SER A 203 -39.66 -38.91 7.04
CA SER A 203 -40.94 -39.63 6.89
C SER A 203 -42.15 -38.87 7.44
N ARG A 204 -41.97 -37.98 8.43
CA ARG A 204 -43.00 -37.05 8.92
C ARG A 204 -43.54 -36.02 7.90
N TRP A 205 -42.92 -35.90 6.73
CA TRP A 205 -43.32 -35.04 5.60
C TRP A 205 -43.88 -35.86 4.42
N VAL A 206 -44.31 -37.10 4.68
CA VAL A 206 -44.93 -37.98 3.69
C VAL A 206 -46.42 -38.04 4.00
N ASN A 207 -47.27 -37.62 3.07
CA ASN A 207 -48.71 -37.46 3.24
C ASN A 207 -49.12 -36.47 4.36
N ASP A 208 -48.33 -35.42 4.61
CA ASP A 208 -48.61 -34.43 5.67
C ASP A 208 -49.51 -33.26 5.20
N GLY A 209 -49.79 -33.18 3.90
CA GLY A 209 -50.56 -32.13 3.26
C GLY A 209 -49.71 -31.03 2.61
N VAL A 210 -48.39 -31.20 2.50
CA VAL A 210 -47.45 -30.25 1.89
C VAL A 210 -46.65 -30.92 0.78
N CYS A 211 -46.50 -30.24 -0.37
CA CYS A 211 -45.69 -30.74 -1.49
C CYS A 211 -44.21 -30.36 -1.31
N ASP A 212 -43.42 -31.18 -0.63
CA ASP A 212 -41.98 -30.99 -0.40
C ASP A 212 -41.12 -31.57 -1.54
N CYS A 213 -41.46 -32.75 -2.06
CA CYS A 213 -40.84 -33.31 -3.25
C CYS A 213 -41.25 -32.50 -4.50
N CYS A 214 -40.31 -32.16 -5.40
CA CYS A 214 -40.68 -31.46 -6.63
C CYS A 214 -41.46 -32.33 -7.61
N ASP A 215 -41.44 -33.66 -7.44
CA ASP A 215 -42.18 -34.61 -8.25
C ASP A 215 -43.56 -34.98 -7.66
N GLY A 216 -43.86 -34.52 -6.43
CA GLY A 216 -45.12 -34.79 -5.73
C GLY A 216 -45.27 -36.25 -5.26
N THR A 217 -44.17 -37.01 -5.12
CA THR A 217 -44.23 -38.44 -4.76
C THR A 217 -44.42 -38.72 -3.27
N ASP A 218 -44.23 -37.70 -2.44
CA ASP A 218 -44.55 -37.61 -1.01
C ASP A 218 -46.06 -37.67 -0.73
N GLU A 219 -46.85 -36.88 -1.45
CA GLU A 219 -48.29 -36.69 -1.20
C GLU A 219 -49.17 -37.69 -1.98
N TYR A 220 -48.81 -38.98 -1.93
CA TYR A 220 -49.49 -40.02 -2.72
C TYR A 220 -50.86 -40.47 -2.18
N ASN A 221 -51.17 -40.17 -0.92
CA ASN A 221 -52.37 -40.64 -0.19
C ASN A 221 -53.01 -39.57 0.73
N SER A 222 -52.48 -38.33 0.79
CA SER A 222 -53.08 -37.24 1.57
C SER A 222 -54.36 -36.66 0.95
N GLY A 223 -54.64 -36.97 -0.32
CA GLY A 223 -55.75 -36.41 -1.09
C GLY A 223 -55.44 -35.07 -1.76
N ILE A 224 -54.22 -34.55 -1.63
CA ILE A 224 -53.71 -33.40 -2.37
C ILE A 224 -53.09 -33.86 -3.69
N VAL A 225 -53.19 -33.04 -4.74
CA VAL A 225 -52.55 -33.31 -6.04
C VAL A 225 -51.42 -32.32 -6.25
N CYS A 226 -50.19 -32.77 -6.01
CA CYS A 226 -48.98 -31.98 -6.24
C CYS A 226 -48.58 -31.94 -7.72
N GLU A 227 -48.19 -30.77 -8.23
CA GLU A 227 -47.70 -30.60 -9.59
C GLU A 227 -46.19 -30.89 -9.70
N ASN A 228 -45.79 -31.68 -10.70
CA ASN A 228 -44.38 -32.02 -10.92
C ASN A 228 -43.58 -30.83 -11.51
N THR A 229 -42.93 -30.09 -10.63
CA THR A 229 -42.12 -28.89 -10.95
C THR A 229 -40.64 -29.19 -11.22
N CYS A 230 -40.20 -30.47 -11.14
CA CYS A 230 -38.78 -30.81 -11.24
C CYS A 230 -38.13 -30.40 -12.57
N ARG A 231 -38.83 -30.55 -13.70
CA ARG A 231 -38.27 -30.19 -15.01
C ARG A 231 -37.97 -28.70 -15.13
N GLU A 232 -38.80 -27.84 -14.52
CA GLU A 232 -38.58 -26.40 -14.49
C GLU A 232 -37.48 -26.02 -13.50
N LYS A 233 -37.56 -26.49 -12.25
CA LYS A 233 -36.54 -26.27 -11.21
C LYS A 233 -35.16 -26.69 -11.70
N GLY A 234 -35.04 -27.85 -12.33
CA GLY A 234 -33.79 -28.35 -12.90
C GLY A 234 -33.33 -27.64 -14.17
N ARG A 235 -34.24 -27.09 -14.99
CA ARG A 235 -33.85 -26.22 -16.10
C ARG A 235 -33.21 -24.94 -15.56
N LYS A 236 -33.88 -24.26 -14.63
CA LYS A 236 -33.41 -23.01 -14.02
C LYS A 236 -32.05 -23.20 -13.33
N GLU A 237 -31.88 -24.27 -12.56
CA GLU A 237 -30.60 -24.62 -11.92
C GLU A 237 -29.48 -24.79 -12.97
N ARG A 238 -29.72 -25.57 -14.05
CA ARG A 238 -28.74 -25.76 -15.13
C ARG A 238 -28.40 -24.46 -15.85
N GLU A 239 -29.40 -23.62 -16.15
CA GLU A 239 -29.18 -22.29 -16.75
C GLU A 239 -28.32 -21.40 -15.84
N THR A 240 -28.58 -21.37 -14.53
CA THR A 240 -27.77 -20.60 -13.57
C THR A 240 -26.34 -21.14 -13.45
N LEU A 241 -26.15 -22.45 -13.41
CA LEU A 241 -24.82 -23.08 -13.37
C LEU A 241 -24.04 -22.84 -14.67
N GLN A 242 -24.69 -22.88 -15.82
CA GLN A 242 -24.09 -22.54 -17.12
C GLN A 242 -23.67 -21.07 -17.18
N GLN A 243 -24.51 -20.15 -16.69
CA GLN A 243 -24.17 -18.73 -16.59
C GLN A 243 -22.97 -18.49 -15.66
N MET A 244 -22.93 -19.14 -14.50
CA MET A 244 -21.80 -19.05 -13.57
C MET A 244 -20.52 -19.63 -14.19
N ALA A 245 -20.59 -20.80 -14.83
CA ALA A 245 -19.44 -21.42 -15.51
C ALA A 245 -18.90 -20.53 -16.65
N GLU A 246 -19.77 -19.87 -17.40
CA GLU A 246 -19.41 -18.92 -18.45
C GLU A 246 -18.81 -17.61 -17.90
N VAL A 247 -19.28 -17.13 -16.76
CA VAL A 247 -18.62 -16.05 -16.01
C VAL A 247 -17.23 -16.47 -15.54
N THR A 248 -17.08 -17.66 -14.98
CA THR A 248 -15.79 -18.20 -14.53
C THR A 248 -14.81 -18.42 -15.69
N ARG A 249 -15.25 -18.99 -16.81
CA ARG A 249 -14.42 -19.24 -18.00
C ARG A 249 -13.84 -17.93 -18.55
N GLU A 250 -14.68 -16.93 -18.78
CA GLU A 250 -14.23 -15.64 -19.32
C GLU A 250 -13.42 -14.83 -18.29
N GLY A 251 -13.82 -14.83 -17.01
CA GLY A 251 -13.04 -14.21 -15.95
C GLY A 251 -11.65 -14.82 -15.79
N PHE A 252 -11.53 -16.14 -15.91
CA PHE A 252 -10.23 -16.84 -15.92
C PHE A 252 -9.42 -16.58 -17.20
N ARG A 253 -10.07 -16.44 -18.36
CA ARG A 253 -9.41 -16.00 -19.60
C ARG A 253 -8.80 -14.60 -19.44
N LEU A 254 -9.52 -13.68 -18.80
CA LEU A 254 -9.03 -12.35 -18.44
C LEU A 254 -7.89 -12.44 -17.40
N LYS A 255 -8.02 -13.29 -16.36
CA LYS A 255 -6.94 -13.55 -15.38
C LYS A 255 -5.62 -13.96 -16.05
N LYS A 256 -5.66 -14.84 -17.06
CA LYS A 256 -4.45 -15.23 -17.81
C LYS A 256 -3.81 -14.05 -18.55
N ILE A 257 -4.59 -13.13 -19.12
CA ILE A 257 -4.08 -11.92 -19.77
C ILE A 257 -3.42 -10.99 -18.72
N LEU A 258 -4.10 -10.75 -17.60
CA LEU A 258 -3.60 -9.89 -16.51
C LEU A 258 -2.27 -10.40 -15.92
N ILE A 259 -2.13 -11.71 -15.74
CA ILE A 259 -0.87 -12.35 -15.31
C ILE A 259 0.25 -12.10 -16.33
N GLU A 260 -0.03 -12.26 -17.63
CA GLU A 260 0.99 -12.12 -18.67
C GLU A 260 1.41 -10.66 -18.89
N ASP A 261 0.48 -9.72 -18.72
CA ASP A 261 0.77 -8.29 -18.78
C ASP A 261 1.54 -7.81 -17.53
N TRP A 262 1.23 -8.35 -16.34
CA TRP A 262 2.04 -8.11 -15.14
C TRP A 262 3.48 -8.61 -15.31
N LYS A 263 3.70 -9.82 -15.85
CA LYS A 263 5.06 -10.34 -16.10
C LYS A 263 5.90 -9.38 -16.96
N LYS A 264 5.31 -8.87 -18.06
CA LYS A 264 5.98 -7.89 -18.94
C LYS A 264 6.25 -6.57 -18.21
N ALA A 265 5.26 -6.04 -17.50
CA ALA A 265 5.41 -4.80 -16.75
C ALA A 265 6.46 -4.91 -15.64
N ARG A 266 6.55 -6.07 -14.97
CA ARG A 266 7.58 -6.36 -13.96
C ARG A 266 8.97 -6.46 -14.58
N GLU A 267 9.11 -7.09 -15.75
CA GLU A 267 10.39 -7.13 -16.49
C GLU A 267 10.84 -5.73 -16.94
N GLU A 268 9.91 -4.88 -17.40
CA GLU A 268 10.20 -3.48 -17.73
C GLU A 268 10.62 -2.68 -16.51
N LYS A 269 9.91 -2.83 -15.37
CA LYS A 269 10.27 -2.20 -14.09
C LYS A 269 11.63 -2.68 -13.58
N GLN A 270 11.96 -3.97 -13.70
CA GLN A 270 13.27 -4.51 -13.35
C GLN A 270 14.40 -3.93 -14.23
N LYS A 271 14.16 -3.68 -15.52
CA LYS A 271 15.13 -3.01 -16.39
C LYS A 271 15.33 -1.55 -15.98
N LYS A 272 14.25 -0.81 -15.70
CA LYS A 272 14.32 0.56 -15.16
C LYS A 272 15.03 0.61 -13.81
N LEU A 273 14.84 -0.39 -12.96
CA LEU A 273 15.55 -0.48 -11.68
C LEU A 273 17.07 -0.62 -11.90
N ILE A 274 17.51 -1.49 -12.82
CA ILE A 274 18.93 -1.64 -13.17
C ILE A 274 19.50 -0.34 -13.78
N GLU A 275 18.73 0.34 -14.63
CA GLU A 275 19.10 1.63 -15.22
C GLU A 275 19.24 2.73 -14.15
N LEU A 276 18.28 2.84 -13.22
CA LEU A 276 18.35 3.76 -12.09
C LEU A 276 19.48 3.41 -11.12
N GLN A 277 19.74 2.13 -10.84
CA GLN A 277 20.88 1.71 -10.00
C GLN A 277 22.23 2.06 -10.65
N ALA A 278 22.35 1.97 -11.98
CA ALA A 278 23.53 2.44 -12.70
C ALA A 278 23.65 3.97 -12.69
N GLY A 279 22.53 4.69 -12.83
CA GLY A 279 22.45 6.15 -12.69
C GLY A 279 22.84 6.62 -11.29
N LYS A 280 22.33 5.96 -10.24
CA LYS A 280 22.66 6.20 -8.83
C LYS A 280 24.17 6.11 -8.64
N LYS A 281 24.80 5.03 -9.11
CA LYS A 281 26.26 4.90 -9.01
C LYS A 281 26.99 6.06 -9.69
N SER A 282 26.54 6.48 -10.86
CA SER A 282 27.13 7.64 -11.55
C SER A 282 26.90 8.98 -10.82
N LEU A 283 25.88 9.09 -9.98
CA LEU A 283 25.66 10.25 -9.10
C LEU A 283 26.48 10.14 -7.80
N GLU A 284 26.61 8.96 -7.20
CA GLU A 284 27.52 8.69 -6.07
C GLU A 284 28.96 9.09 -6.44
N ASP A 285 29.44 8.64 -7.61
CA ASP A 285 30.77 9.03 -8.15
C ASP A 285 30.88 10.56 -8.36
N GLN A 286 29.79 11.26 -8.72
CA GLN A 286 29.78 12.72 -8.88
C GLN A 286 29.75 13.48 -7.55
N VAL A 287 28.96 13.02 -6.58
CA VAL A 287 28.89 13.60 -5.23
C VAL A 287 30.25 13.51 -4.55
N GLU A 288 30.96 12.39 -4.66
CA GLU A 288 32.32 12.24 -4.11
C GLU A 288 33.34 13.18 -4.79
N MET A 289 33.28 13.32 -6.13
CA MET A 289 34.12 14.31 -6.83
C MET A 289 33.79 15.75 -6.42
N LEU A 290 32.51 16.08 -6.23
CA LEU A 290 32.08 17.42 -5.84
C LEU A 290 32.36 17.73 -4.36
N ARG A 291 32.34 16.73 -3.47
CA ARG A 291 32.81 16.86 -2.08
C ARG A 291 34.28 17.30 -2.06
N ALA A 292 35.14 16.62 -2.81
CA ALA A 292 36.56 17.00 -2.90
C ALA A 292 36.76 18.42 -3.48
N VAL A 293 35.92 18.85 -4.43
CA VAL A 293 35.93 20.23 -4.97
C VAL A 293 35.42 21.25 -3.95
N LYS A 294 34.37 20.93 -3.18
CA LYS A 294 33.88 21.75 -2.06
C LYS A 294 34.98 21.96 -1.03
N GLU A 295 35.55 20.88 -0.49
CA GLU A 295 36.62 20.95 0.52
C GLU A 295 37.84 21.75 0.07
N GLU A 296 38.25 21.63 -1.20
CA GLU A 296 39.38 22.39 -1.74
C GLU A 296 39.05 23.87 -1.97
N ALA A 297 37.80 24.22 -2.27
CA ALA A 297 37.35 25.61 -2.39
C ALA A 297 37.13 26.30 -1.03
N GLU A 298 36.69 25.55 -0.01
CA GLU A 298 36.42 26.07 1.34
C GLU A 298 37.70 26.38 2.15
N LYS A 299 38.81 25.68 1.90
CA LYS A 299 40.11 25.96 2.56
C LYS A 299 40.57 27.42 2.39
N PRO A 300 40.74 27.96 1.16
CA PRO A 300 41.17 29.35 0.98
C PRO A 300 40.10 30.36 1.45
N GLU A 301 38.80 30.02 1.37
CA GLU A 301 37.74 30.85 1.94
C GLU A 301 37.90 30.99 3.46
N LYS A 302 38.04 29.87 4.19
CA LYS A 302 38.20 29.85 5.65
C LYS A 302 39.46 30.62 6.06
N GLU A 303 40.59 30.34 5.41
CA GLU A 303 41.84 31.06 5.64
C GLU A 303 41.74 32.58 5.40
N ALA A 304 41.03 33.01 4.34
CA ALA A 304 40.87 34.42 4.01
C ALA A 304 39.92 35.14 4.97
N LYS A 305 38.78 34.52 5.30
CA LYS A 305 37.84 35.01 6.33
C LYS A 305 38.51 35.13 7.69
N ASP A 306 39.31 34.15 8.11
CA ASP A 306 40.00 34.19 9.40
C ASP A 306 41.11 35.25 9.46
N LYS A 307 41.81 35.50 8.35
CA LYS A 307 42.76 36.62 8.23
C LYS A 307 42.03 37.96 8.31
N HIS A 308 40.93 38.13 7.58
CA HIS A 308 40.10 39.35 7.62
C HIS A 308 39.52 39.61 9.01
N ARG A 309 38.99 38.58 9.67
CA ARG A 309 38.44 38.65 11.03
C ARG A 309 39.50 39.11 12.03
N LYS A 310 40.68 38.50 12.01
CA LYS A 310 41.80 38.87 12.91
C LYS A 310 42.26 40.31 12.70
N LEU A 311 42.38 40.76 11.44
CA LEU A 311 42.72 42.15 11.13
C LEU A 311 41.66 43.14 11.62
N TRP A 312 40.38 42.77 11.53
CA TRP A 312 39.28 43.57 12.07
C TRP A 312 39.28 43.61 13.61
N GLU A 313 39.50 42.47 14.27
CA GLU A 313 39.63 42.37 15.73
C GLU A 313 40.83 43.17 16.25
N GLU A 314 41.98 43.11 15.56
CA GLU A 314 43.17 43.94 15.84
C GLU A 314 42.88 45.43 15.64
N GLN A 315 42.17 45.80 14.57
CA GLN A 315 41.77 47.19 14.30
C GLN A 315 40.79 47.71 15.36
N GLN A 316 39.81 46.91 15.76
CA GLN A 316 38.85 47.24 16.81
C GLN A 316 39.53 47.35 18.18
N ALA A 317 40.44 46.43 18.51
CA ALA A 317 41.25 46.50 19.72
C ALA A 317 42.15 47.76 19.74
N ALA A 318 42.79 48.11 18.62
CA ALA A 318 43.61 49.31 18.50
C ALA A 318 42.77 50.60 18.60
N SER A 319 41.62 50.66 17.93
CA SER A 319 40.68 51.80 18.00
C SER A 319 40.13 51.97 19.41
N LYS A 320 39.75 50.87 20.07
CA LYS A 320 39.30 50.86 21.46
C LYS A 320 40.42 51.33 22.41
N ALA A 321 41.65 50.85 22.23
CA ALA A 321 42.80 51.28 23.03
C ALA A 321 43.15 52.77 22.82
N GLN A 322 43.02 53.28 21.59
CA GLN A 322 43.18 54.72 21.31
C GLN A 322 42.10 55.55 21.99
N ARG A 323 40.83 55.19 21.84
CA ARG A 323 39.69 55.83 22.53
C ARG A 323 39.87 55.79 24.05
N GLU A 324 40.40 54.69 24.59
CA GLU A 324 40.69 54.52 26.01
C GLU A 324 41.86 55.39 26.50
N GLN A 325 42.91 55.57 25.69
CA GLN A 325 44.00 56.52 25.95
C GLN A 325 43.53 57.97 25.89
N GLU A 326 42.69 58.33 24.91
CA GLU A 326 42.13 59.68 24.78
C GLU A 326 41.22 60.02 25.97
N LEU A 327 40.34 59.09 26.37
CA LEU A 327 39.49 59.25 27.56
C LEU A 327 40.30 59.34 28.87
N ALA A 328 41.38 58.57 28.99
CA ALA A 328 42.26 58.66 30.15
C ALA A 328 43.02 59.98 30.20
N ALA A 329 43.46 60.48 29.03
CA ALA A 329 44.15 61.76 28.94
C ALA A 329 43.22 62.96 29.20
N SER A 330 41.96 62.90 28.75
CA SER A 330 40.97 63.93 29.10
C SER A 330 40.61 63.89 30.58
N ALA A 331 40.38 62.69 31.15
CA ALA A 331 40.13 62.55 32.58
C ALA A 331 41.34 63.00 33.43
N PHE A 332 42.57 62.69 33.03
CA PHE A 332 43.76 63.20 33.70
C PHE A 332 43.80 64.75 33.66
N GLN A 333 43.50 65.35 32.51
CA GLN A 333 43.48 66.80 32.35
C GLN A 333 42.33 67.49 33.12
N GLU A 334 41.23 66.79 33.36
CA GLU A 334 40.10 67.28 34.18
C GLU A 334 40.35 67.11 35.69
N LEU A 335 41.14 66.11 36.10
CA LEU A 335 41.52 65.85 37.50
C LEU A 335 42.80 66.60 37.96
N ASP A 336 43.60 67.14 37.03
CA ASP A 336 44.80 67.99 37.24
C ASP A 336 44.34 69.46 37.36
N ASP A 337 43.62 69.74 38.44
CA ASP A 337 42.86 70.97 38.71
C ASP A 337 43.79 72.22 38.82
N ASP A 338 45.03 72.04 39.30
CA ASP A 338 46.04 73.11 39.41
C ASP A 338 47.05 73.18 38.24
N MET A 339 46.98 72.20 37.32
CA MET A 339 47.81 72.05 36.13
C MET A 339 49.33 71.88 36.40
N ASP A 340 49.73 71.34 37.55
CA ASP A 340 51.14 71.02 37.83
C ASP A 340 51.65 69.77 37.09
N GLY A 341 50.73 68.96 36.55
CA GLY A 341 51.03 67.75 35.79
C GLY A 341 51.06 66.46 36.62
N ALA A 342 50.53 66.47 37.85
CA ALA A 342 50.37 65.28 38.69
C ALA A 342 49.10 65.31 39.56
N VAL A 343 48.13 64.44 39.26
CA VAL A 343 46.89 64.31 40.06
C VAL A 343 47.21 63.86 41.50
N SER A 344 46.83 64.69 42.47
CA SER A 344 47.07 64.48 43.90
C SER A 344 45.85 63.92 44.65
N VAL A 345 46.08 63.42 45.88
CA VAL A 345 45.00 63.01 46.80
C VAL A 345 43.98 64.15 47.03
N ALA A 346 44.44 65.41 47.06
CA ALA A 346 43.58 66.56 47.35
C ALA A 346 42.66 66.94 46.17
N GLU A 347 43.08 66.67 44.93
CA GLU A 347 42.28 66.93 43.73
C GLU A 347 41.28 65.79 43.47
N LEU A 348 41.65 64.53 43.70
CA LEU A 348 40.66 63.44 43.65
C LEU A 348 39.49 63.67 44.63
N GLN A 349 39.74 64.33 45.77
CA GLN A 349 38.70 64.71 46.73
C GLN A 349 37.73 65.79 46.24
N THR A 350 38.02 66.52 45.15
CA THR A 350 37.09 67.50 44.55
C THR A 350 36.04 66.85 43.63
N HIS A 351 36.17 65.55 43.36
CA HIS A 351 35.31 64.74 42.48
C HIS A 351 34.53 63.63 43.23
N PRO A 352 33.37 63.95 43.84
CA PRO A 352 32.52 62.99 44.55
C PRO A 352 32.07 61.78 43.70
N GLU A 353 32.03 61.91 42.38
CA GLU A 353 31.72 60.85 41.42
C GLU A 353 32.69 59.66 41.44
N LEU A 354 33.85 59.79 42.10
CA LEU A 354 34.84 58.74 42.25
C LEU A 354 34.68 57.90 43.53
N ASP A 355 33.72 58.26 44.40
CA ASP A 355 33.31 57.53 45.60
C ASP A 355 33.24 56.01 45.38
N THR A 356 33.80 55.24 46.31
CA THR A 356 33.97 53.78 46.21
C THR A 356 33.06 52.99 47.13
N ASP A 357 32.60 53.54 48.26
CA ASP A 357 31.66 52.88 49.17
C ASP A 357 30.21 53.40 49.08
N GLY A 358 30.01 54.53 48.41
CA GLY A 358 28.70 55.11 48.10
C GLY A 358 28.15 56.00 49.22
N ASP A 359 28.98 56.46 50.16
CA ASP A 359 28.57 57.37 51.24
C ASP A 359 28.28 58.82 50.79
N GLY A 360 28.74 59.18 49.58
CA GLY A 360 28.55 60.48 48.94
C GLY A 360 29.75 61.43 49.02
N ALA A 361 30.90 61.01 49.56
CA ALA A 361 32.12 61.83 49.58
C ALA A 361 33.42 60.99 49.58
N LEU A 362 34.32 61.24 48.61
CA LEU A 362 35.60 60.53 48.55
C LEU A 362 36.52 60.91 49.74
N SER A 363 36.81 59.97 50.64
CA SER A 363 37.69 60.22 51.79
C SER A 363 39.18 60.15 51.43
N GLU A 364 40.05 60.74 52.27
CA GLU A 364 41.52 60.77 52.07
C GLU A 364 42.12 59.36 51.90
N GLY A 365 41.63 58.39 52.70
CA GLY A 365 42.08 57.00 52.63
C GLY A 365 41.63 56.28 51.36
N GLU A 366 40.50 56.66 50.77
CA GLU A 366 39.99 56.08 49.52
C GLU A 366 40.67 56.71 48.30
N ALA A 367 40.80 58.04 48.27
CA ALA A 367 41.58 58.74 47.25
C ALA A 367 43.03 58.22 47.19
N GLN A 368 43.68 58.02 48.35
CA GLN A 368 45.01 57.42 48.40
C GLN A 368 45.02 55.93 48.02
N THR A 369 43.92 55.19 48.24
CA THR A 369 43.78 53.79 47.76
C THR A 369 43.61 53.74 46.23
N LEU A 370 42.84 54.67 45.64
CA LEU A 370 42.68 54.80 44.19
C LEU A 370 44.00 55.19 43.50
N LEU A 371 44.85 55.99 44.13
CA LEU A 371 46.22 56.29 43.67
C LEU A 371 47.23 55.13 43.90
N GLY A 372 46.79 53.97 44.39
CA GLY A 372 47.67 52.83 44.65
C GLY A 372 48.61 53.00 45.86
N GLY A 373 48.34 53.98 46.73
CA GLY A 373 49.10 54.30 47.94
C GLY A 373 50.00 55.53 47.85
N ASP A 374 50.26 56.03 46.63
CA ASP A 374 51.08 57.22 46.40
C ASP A 374 50.28 58.52 46.68
N ALA A 375 50.98 59.61 47.01
CA ALA A 375 50.36 60.89 47.36
C ALA A 375 49.96 61.77 46.16
N GLN A 376 50.58 61.50 45.00
CA GLN A 376 50.33 62.13 43.70
C GLN A 376 50.83 61.19 42.60
N THR A 377 50.23 61.22 41.42
CA THR A 377 50.62 60.40 40.26
C THR A 377 50.88 61.25 39.02
N ASP A 378 51.93 60.92 38.26
CA ASP A 378 52.13 61.51 36.93
C ASP A 378 51.20 60.87 35.88
N ALA A 379 51.05 61.52 34.72
CA ALA A 379 50.16 61.11 33.64
C ALA A 379 50.40 59.68 33.09
N ALA A 380 51.65 59.20 33.07
CA ALA A 380 51.93 57.85 32.58
C ALA A 380 51.56 56.80 33.64
N SER A 381 51.93 57.04 34.90
CA SER A 381 51.53 56.19 36.03
C SER A 381 50.01 56.16 36.24
N PHE A 382 49.31 57.25 35.94
CA PHE A 382 47.85 57.34 35.99
C PHE A 382 47.18 56.37 34.99
N TYR A 383 47.59 56.40 33.71
CA TYR A 383 47.05 55.49 32.70
C TYR A 383 47.31 54.02 33.02
N ASP A 384 48.56 53.67 33.35
CA ASP A 384 48.98 52.27 33.50
C ASP A 384 48.41 51.57 34.77
N ARG A 385 48.05 52.33 35.81
CA ARG A 385 47.71 51.75 37.14
C ARG A 385 46.37 52.17 37.72
N ILE A 386 45.92 53.40 37.42
CA ILE A 386 44.84 54.06 38.16
C ILE A 386 43.59 54.17 37.30
N TRP A 387 43.76 54.48 36.01
CA TRP A 387 42.67 54.58 35.04
C TRP A 387 41.77 53.35 35.02
N ALA A 388 42.33 52.14 35.03
CA ALA A 388 41.55 50.90 35.03
C ALA A 388 40.60 50.73 36.24
N ALA A 389 40.89 51.36 37.38
CA ALA A 389 40.04 51.34 38.58
C ALA A 389 38.99 52.46 38.60
N ILE A 390 39.21 53.54 37.83
CA ILE A 390 38.40 54.77 37.86
C ILE A 390 37.48 54.89 36.62
N ARG A 391 37.93 54.43 35.45
CA ARG A 391 37.28 54.54 34.13
C ARG A 391 35.79 54.22 34.13
N ASP A 392 35.40 53.13 34.79
CA ASP A 392 34.01 52.63 34.74
C ASP A 392 33.05 53.49 35.58
N LYS A 393 33.56 54.27 36.54
CA LYS A 393 32.81 55.30 37.28
C LYS A 393 32.77 56.64 36.52
N TYR A 394 33.90 57.01 35.91
CA TYR A 394 34.04 58.23 35.11
C TYR A 394 33.15 58.22 33.85
N ARG A 395 32.80 57.03 33.33
CA ARG A 395 31.97 56.84 32.13
C ARG A 395 30.50 57.31 32.27
N SER A 396 30.08 57.82 33.43
CA SER A 396 28.68 58.16 33.73
C SER A 396 28.11 59.35 32.94
N GLU A 397 28.92 60.30 32.46
CA GLU A 397 28.44 61.57 31.87
C GLU A 397 29.00 61.93 30.48
N VAL A 398 28.99 61.00 29.51
CA VAL A 398 29.05 61.37 28.07
C VAL A 398 28.03 60.58 27.23
N LEU A 399 26.75 60.88 27.42
CA LEU A 399 25.73 60.67 26.38
C LEU A 399 25.54 61.99 25.63
N PRO A 400 25.71 62.02 24.29
CA PRO A 400 25.34 63.19 23.50
C PRO A 400 23.84 63.48 23.66
N THR A 401 23.52 64.65 24.21
CA THR A 401 22.13 65.09 24.39
C THR A 401 21.44 65.32 23.04
N ASP A 402 20.37 64.58 22.76
CA ASP A 402 19.52 64.80 21.59
C ASP A 402 19.01 66.26 21.50
N PRO A 403 19.24 66.96 20.37
CA PRO A 403 18.62 68.26 20.15
C PRO A 403 17.13 68.11 19.77
N PRO A 404 16.24 69.00 20.24
CA PRO A 404 14.80 68.89 19.98
C PRO A 404 14.44 69.10 18.50
N SER A 405 13.61 68.20 17.97
CA SER A 405 13.13 68.17 16.59
C SER A 405 12.32 69.42 16.18
N PRO A 406 12.63 70.05 15.03
CA PRO A 406 11.74 70.98 14.34
C PRO A 406 10.84 70.29 13.30
N SER A 407 9.70 70.94 13.02
CA SER A 407 8.55 70.46 12.23
C SER A 407 8.75 70.22 10.72
N VAL A 408 8.15 69.12 10.22
CA VAL A 408 7.50 68.84 8.89
C VAL A 408 7.73 69.80 7.69
N PRO A 409 7.87 69.29 6.42
CA PRO A 409 6.78 68.52 5.78
C PRO A 409 7.11 67.41 4.74
N ASP A 410 6.18 66.45 4.66
CA ASP A 410 5.56 65.82 3.47
C ASP A 410 6.31 65.81 2.11
N LEU A 411 6.65 64.62 1.59
CA LEU A 411 6.73 64.32 0.15
C LEU A 411 6.71 62.79 -0.15
N MET A 412 5.62 62.39 -0.80
CA MET A 412 5.23 61.12 -1.45
C MET A 412 6.32 60.15 -1.99
N GLU A 413 6.16 58.84 -1.67
CA GLU A 413 6.10 57.62 -2.53
C GLU A 413 6.96 57.44 -3.82
N PRO A 414 7.31 56.18 -4.25
CA PRO A 414 6.44 54.99 -4.18
C PRO A 414 7.05 53.64 -3.72
N LYS A 415 6.09 52.76 -3.40
CA LYS A 415 6.18 51.33 -3.06
C LYS A 415 6.25 50.45 -4.32
N GLU A 416 6.97 49.34 -4.27
CA GLU A 416 6.77 48.18 -5.17
C GLU A 416 6.73 46.88 -4.33
N GLU A 417 6.01 45.84 -4.80
CA GLU A 417 5.48 44.76 -3.95
C GLU A 417 5.99 43.34 -4.29
N GLN A 418 6.45 42.60 -3.27
CA GLN A 418 6.16 41.17 -2.99
C GLN A 418 6.71 40.05 -3.94
N PRO A 419 6.63 38.72 -3.59
CA PRO A 419 6.59 38.02 -2.27
C PRO A 419 7.66 36.87 -2.20
N PRO A 420 7.45 35.64 -1.62
CA PRO A 420 7.78 35.27 -0.23
C PRO A 420 8.78 34.08 -0.02
N VAL A 421 9.11 33.85 1.26
CA VAL A 421 9.94 32.81 1.97
C VAL A 421 9.81 31.33 1.49
N PRO A 422 10.80 30.42 1.71
CA PRO A 422 11.16 29.89 3.06
C PRO A 422 12.64 29.49 3.36
N SER A 423 12.96 29.29 4.65
CA SER A 423 14.11 28.53 5.22
C SER A 423 13.92 26.99 5.05
N PRO A 424 14.80 26.03 5.48
CA PRO A 424 15.90 26.04 6.48
C PRO A 424 17.18 25.27 5.96
N PRO A 425 18.07 24.64 6.77
CA PRO A 425 18.43 24.78 8.19
C PRO A 425 19.92 25.14 8.43
N THR A 426 20.29 25.32 9.69
CA THR A 426 21.69 25.39 10.18
C THR A 426 22.22 23.99 10.50
N GLU A 427 23.44 23.70 10.06
CA GLU A 427 24.27 22.61 10.61
C GLU A 427 25.25 23.24 11.59
N GLU A 428 25.21 22.82 12.86
CA GLU A 428 26.26 23.07 13.84
C GLU A 428 27.01 21.75 14.06
N GLU A 429 28.31 21.74 13.76
CA GLU A 429 29.24 20.69 14.16
C GLU A 429 29.99 21.20 15.40
N ASP A 430 29.56 20.79 16.58
CA ASP A 430 30.32 20.95 17.82
C ASP A 430 31.15 19.68 18.09
N GLU A 431 32.42 19.85 18.47
CA GLU A 431 33.34 18.77 18.85
C GLU A 431 33.12 18.34 20.31
N ASP A 432 33.37 17.05 20.58
CA ASP A 432 33.04 16.39 21.85
C ASP A 432 33.85 16.87 23.07
N GLU A 433 33.18 17.06 24.22
CA GLU A 433 33.78 16.79 25.55
C GLU A 433 32.82 15.93 26.40
N GLU A 434 33.34 14.81 26.92
CA GLU A 434 32.61 13.81 27.70
C GLU A 434 32.44 14.25 29.18
N GLU A 435 31.22 14.27 29.73
CA GLU A 435 30.97 14.04 31.17
C GLU A 435 29.79 13.08 31.39
N GLU A 436 29.89 12.24 32.42
CA GLU A 436 29.12 10.98 32.56
C GLU A 436 27.63 11.16 32.91
N GLU A 437 26.80 10.29 32.32
CA GLU A 437 25.37 10.16 32.63
C GLU A 437 25.12 9.52 34.01
N THR A 438 24.13 10.07 34.75
CA THR A 438 23.32 9.28 35.68
C THR A 438 21.85 9.46 35.33
N GLU A 439 21.27 8.44 34.72
CA GLU A 439 19.84 8.35 34.40
C GLU A 439 18.98 8.22 35.67
N GLU A 440 17.93 9.02 35.80
CA GLU A 440 16.67 8.59 36.42
C GLU A 440 15.50 9.06 35.53
N GLU A 441 14.76 8.08 34.99
CA GLU A 441 13.56 8.29 34.16
C GLU A 441 12.36 8.61 35.05
N GLU A 442 11.55 9.63 34.73
CA GLU A 442 10.10 9.61 35.02
C GLU A 442 9.32 10.19 33.83
N GLU A 443 8.39 9.39 33.29
CA GLU A 443 7.40 9.75 32.27
C GLU A 443 6.22 10.49 32.92
N GLU A 444 5.69 11.56 32.32
CA GLU A 444 4.26 11.93 32.51
C GLU A 444 3.62 12.39 31.20
N GLU A 445 2.33 12.08 31.07
CA GLU A 445 1.53 12.11 29.83
C GLU A 445 0.85 13.47 29.59
N GLU A 446 0.69 13.90 28.33
CA GLU A 446 -0.16 15.05 27.98
C GLU A 446 -1.64 14.64 27.80
N GLU A 447 -2.52 15.11 28.70
CA GLU A 447 -3.96 15.18 28.45
C GLU A 447 -4.35 16.57 27.90
N GLU A 448 -4.87 16.62 26.67
CA GLU A 448 -5.49 17.81 26.08
C GLU A 448 -7.03 17.66 26.07
N GLU A 449 -7.73 18.46 26.89
CA GLU A 449 -9.21 18.52 26.90
C GLU A 449 -9.73 19.82 26.23
N ASP A 450 -10.42 19.67 25.10
CA ASP A 450 -10.99 20.76 24.30
C ASP A 450 -12.21 21.42 24.97
N SER A 451 -12.33 22.76 24.89
CA SER A 451 -13.55 23.50 25.25
C SER A 451 -13.76 24.83 24.52
N GLN A 452 -14.34 24.71 23.33
CA GLN A 452 -15.08 25.69 22.52
C GLN A 452 -15.91 26.78 23.27
N VAL A 453 -15.76 28.07 22.90
CA VAL A 453 -16.81 29.13 23.01
C VAL A 453 -16.73 30.13 21.82
N GLN A 454 -17.87 30.72 21.43
CA GLN A 454 -18.03 31.62 20.28
C GLN A 454 -17.89 33.12 20.60
N GLY A 455 -17.26 33.83 19.66
CA GLY A 455 -17.20 35.28 19.38
C GLY A 455 -17.96 36.35 20.19
N GLU A 456 -17.21 37.39 20.56
CA GLU A 456 -17.66 38.79 20.69
C GLU A 456 -16.51 39.76 20.30
N GLN A 457 -16.86 40.94 19.77
CA GLN A 457 -15.98 42.10 19.54
C GLN A 457 -16.69 43.34 20.15
N PRO A 458 -16.01 44.46 20.48
CA PRO A 458 -14.56 44.70 20.53
C PRO A 458 -14.10 45.31 21.88
N LYS A 459 -12.78 45.38 22.13
CA LYS A 459 -12.22 46.40 23.03
C LYS A 459 -10.77 46.74 22.69
N GLU A 460 -10.53 48.04 22.55
CA GLU A 460 -9.26 48.66 22.29
C GLU A 460 -8.45 48.72 23.60
N ALA A 461 -7.26 48.13 23.60
CA ALA A 461 -6.30 48.16 24.71
C ALA A 461 -4.89 48.31 24.10
N LEU A 462 -4.09 49.20 24.69
CA LEU A 462 -2.77 49.56 24.14
C LEU A 462 -1.78 48.39 24.24
N PRO A 463 -0.88 48.22 23.27
CA PRO A 463 0.25 47.30 23.42
C PRO A 463 1.19 47.78 24.54
N PRO A 464 1.83 46.85 25.28
CA PRO A 464 2.81 47.18 26.31
C PRO A 464 4.05 47.87 25.70
N PRO A 465 4.84 48.62 26.50
CA PRO A 465 6.04 49.28 26.01
C PRO A 465 7.03 48.24 25.49
N VAL A 466 7.44 48.42 24.23
CA VAL A 466 8.54 47.66 23.61
C VAL A 466 9.80 47.94 24.44
N PRO A 467 10.57 46.92 24.87
CA PRO A 467 11.87 47.17 25.49
C PRO A 467 12.74 47.98 24.52
N PRO A 468 13.56 48.93 25.02
CA PRO A 468 14.31 49.82 24.13
C PRO A 468 15.11 48.98 23.15
N GLN A 469 14.83 49.18 21.85
CA GLN A 469 15.60 48.55 20.79
C GLN A 469 17.06 48.92 21.02
N ALA A 470 17.93 47.92 21.17
CA ALA A 470 19.37 48.15 21.20
C ALA A 470 19.71 49.01 19.99
N ALA A 471 20.43 50.11 20.22
CA ALA A 471 20.78 51.04 19.17
C ALA A 471 21.38 50.26 18.00
N SER A 472 20.85 50.50 16.79
CA SER A 472 21.45 49.94 15.58
C SER A 472 22.95 50.28 15.61
N PRO A 473 23.86 49.31 15.39
CA PRO A 473 25.29 49.58 15.45
C PRO A 473 25.61 50.77 14.57
N THR A 474 26.48 51.66 15.05
CA THR A 474 26.92 52.78 14.22
C THR A 474 27.62 52.21 12.98
N GLU A 475 27.68 52.95 11.87
CA GLU A 475 28.38 52.44 10.67
C GLU A 475 29.88 52.12 10.94
N GLU A 476 30.44 52.58 12.07
CA GLU A 476 31.79 52.27 12.55
C GLU A 476 31.93 50.88 13.22
N ASP A 477 30.82 50.28 13.66
CA ASP A 477 30.81 48.97 14.35
C ASP A 477 30.61 47.78 13.39
N LYS A 478 30.28 48.05 12.12
CA LYS A 478 30.08 47.02 11.09
C LYS A 478 31.44 46.58 10.54
N MET A 479 31.66 45.27 10.50
CA MET A 479 32.86 44.70 9.87
C MET A 479 32.97 45.19 8.41
N PRO A 480 34.15 45.66 7.96
CA PRO A 480 34.36 46.10 6.59
C PRO A 480 33.99 45.02 5.57
N PRO A 481 33.58 45.40 4.34
CA PRO A 481 33.41 44.44 3.26
C PRO A 481 34.75 43.74 2.97
N TYR A 482 34.67 42.44 2.69
CA TYR A 482 35.82 41.66 2.25
C TYR A 482 36.47 42.26 1.00
N ASP A 483 37.78 42.13 0.88
CA ASP A 483 38.51 42.51 -0.33
C ASP A 483 38.13 41.63 -1.54
N GLU A 484 38.43 42.09 -2.76
CA GLU A 484 38.08 41.39 -4.00
C GLU A 484 38.62 39.94 -4.07
N GLN A 485 39.78 39.66 -3.45
CA GLN A 485 40.35 38.31 -3.46
C GLN A 485 39.65 37.40 -2.45
N THR A 486 39.37 37.88 -1.24
CA THR A 486 38.58 37.16 -0.24
C THR A 486 37.16 36.92 -0.75
N GLN A 487 36.52 37.90 -1.39
CA GLN A 487 35.20 37.73 -2.01
C GLN A 487 35.23 36.69 -3.13
N ALA A 488 36.26 36.68 -3.99
CA ALA A 488 36.40 35.65 -5.02
C ALA A 488 36.56 34.23 -4.45
N PHE A 489 37.20 34.06 -3.28
CA PHE A 489 37.23 32.77 -2.59
C PHE A 489 35.87 32.38 -2.00
N ILE A 490 35.12 33.34 -1.43
CA ILE A 490 33.75 33.13 -0.95
C ILE A 490 32.83 32.69 -2.09
N ASP A 491 32.86 33.39 -3.21
CA ASP A 491 32.02 33.10 -4.38
C ASP A 491 32.37 31.71 -4.97
N ALA A 492 33.66 31.36 -5.05
CA ALA A 492 34.11 30.06 -5.52
C ALA A 492 33.71 28.91 -4.58
N ALA A 493 33.82 29.10 -3.27
CA ALA A 493 33.37 28.13 -2.28
C ALA A 493 31.84 27.96 -2.31
N GLN A 494 31.08 29.05 -2.45
CA GLN A 494 29.63 28.99 -2.56
C GLN A 494 29.18 28.32 -3.87
N GLU A 495 29.87 28.55 -4.99
CA GLU A 495 29.62 27.82 -6.24
C GLU A 495 29.87 26.31 -6.08
N ALA A 496 30.90 25.92 -5.32
CA ALA A 496 31.19 24.52 -5.02
C ALA A 496 30.14 23.88 -4.10
N ARG A 497 29.71 24.58 -3.02
CA ARG A 497 28.60 24.16 -2.15
C ARG A 497 27.31 23.93 -2.93
N ASN A 498 26.88 24.93 -3.72
CA ASN A 498 25.65 24.86 -4.50
C ASN A 498 25.63 23.65 -5.46
N LYS A 499 26.76 23.37 -6.13
CA LYS A 499 26.90 22.19 -7.01
C LYS A 499 26.87 20.86 -6.25
N PHE A 500 27.52 20.81 -5.10
CA PHE A 500 27.52 19.64 -4.23
C PHE A 500 26.09 19.35 -3.72
N GLU A 501 25.37 20.36 -3.23
CA GLU A 501 23.98 20.25 -2.78
C GLU A 501 23.01 19.85 -3.90
N GLU A 502 23.20 20.37 -5.13
CA GLU A 502 22.41 19.97 -6.31
C GLU A 502 22.63 18.50 -6.66
N ALA A 503 23.88 18.02 -6.59
CA ALA A 503 24.22 16.62 -6.83
C ALA A 503 23.69 15.69 -5.72
N GLU A 504 23.81 16.08 -4.44
CA GLU A 504 23.22 15.33 -3.33
C GLU A 504 21.70 15.24 -3.41
N ARG A 505 21.02 16.34 -3.73
CA ARG A 505 19.56 16.35 -3.91
C ARG A 505 19.16 15.42 -5.05
N SER A 506 19.89 15.48 -6.17
CA SER A 506 19.68 14.58 -7.31
C SER A 506 19.92 13.10 -6.95
N LEU A 507 20.88 12.80 -6.09
CA LEU A 507 21.12 11.45 -5.56
C LEU A 507 19.96 10.99 -4.67
N LYS A 508 19.52 11.81 -3.72
CA LYS A 508 18.39 11.54 -2.81
C LYS A 508 17.08 11.29 -3.60
N ASP A 509 16.79 12.10 -4.61
CA ASP A 509 15.62 11.94 -5.50
C ASP A 509 15.69 10.61 -6.30
N MET A 510 16.89 10.20 -6.72
CA MET A 510 17.10 8.94 -7.43
C MET A 510 17.01 7.72 -6.51
N GLU A 511 17.52 7.82 -5.27
CA GLU A 511 17.37 6.81 -4.23
C GLU A 511 15.91 6.59 -3.83
N GLU A 512 15.14 7.67 -3.66
CA GLU A 512 13.70 7.55 -3.42
C GLU A 512 13.00 6.87 -4.61
N SER A 513 13.35 7.25 -5.84
CA SER A 513 12.81 6.62 -7.05
C SER A 513 13.11 5.12 -7.13
N ILE A 514 14.33 4.71 -6.76
CA ILE A 514 14.73 3.29 -6.64
C ILE A 514 13.90 2.59 -5.58
N ARG A 515 13.84 3.13 -4.36
CA ARG A 515 13.10 2.56 -3.22
C ARG A 515 11.63 2.34 -3.54
N ASN A 516 10.97 3.33 -4.15
CA ASN A 516 9.57 3.26 -4.55
C ASN A 516 9.33 2.18 -5.62
N LEU A 517 10.27 2.02 -6.57
CA LEU A 517 10.20 1.00 -7.62
C LEU A 517 10.48 -0.41 -7.08
N GLU A 518 11.43 -0.56 -6.16
CA GLU A 518 11.73 -1.82 -5.46
C GLU A 518 10.55 -2.27 -4.59
N GLN A 519 9.89 -1.34 -3.90
CA GLN A 519 8.67 -1.62 -3.13
C GLN A 519 7.54 -2.13 -4.04
N GLU A 520 7.35 -1.54 -5.23
CA GLU A 520 6.33 -1.99 -6.17
C GLU A 520 6.67 -3.34 -6.84
N ILE A 521 7.96 -3.63 -7.08
CA ILE A 521 8.41 -4.91 -7.65
C ILE A 521 8.32 -6.07 -6.63
N SER A 522 8.49 -5.78 -5.34
CA SER A 522 8.51 -6.77 -4.24
C SER A 522 7.14 -7.09 -3.64
N PHE A 523 6.12 -6.28 -3.93
CA PHE A 523 4.77 -6.43 -3.35
C PHE A 523 4.06 -7.76 -3.72
N ASP A 524 3.38 -8.38 -2.74
CA ASP A 524 2.63 -9.64 -2.90
C ASP A 524 1.27 -9.43 -3.60
N PHE A 525 1.31 -9.35 -4.93
CA PHE A 525 0.13 -9.27 -5.81
C PHE A 525 -0.53 -10.63 -6.12
N GLY A 526 -0.27 -11.67 -5.32
CA GLY A 526 -0.70 -13.05 -5.61
C GLY A 526 0.39 -13.90 -6.27
N PRO A 527 0.18 -15.22 -6.35
CA PRO A 527 1.21 -16.20 -6.74
C PRO A 527 1.77 -15.97 -8.16
N ASN A 528 0.97 -15.38 -9.06
CA ASN A 528 1.40 -15.01 -10.41
C ASN A 528 1.31 -13.49 -10.65
N GLY A 529 1.03 -12.70 -9.60
CA GLY A 529 0.75 -11.28 -9.68
C GLY A 529 -0.58 -10.93 -10.35
N GLU A 530 -1.55 -11.85 -10.35
CA GLU A 530 -2.86 -11.64 -10.97
C GLU A 530 -3.63 -10.41 -10.46
N PHE A 531 -3.37 -9.95 -9.24
CA PHE A 531 -4.02 -8.77 -8.65
C PHE A 531 -3.28 -7.46 -8.92
N ALA A 532 -2.11 -7.47 -9.57
CA ALA A 532 -1.27 -6.28 -9.72
C ALA A 532 -1.96 -5.14 -10.48
N TYR A 533 -2.89 -5.44 -11.40
CA TYR A 533 -3.66 -4.42 -12.12
C TYR A 533 -4.64 -3.64 -11.22
N LEU A 534 -4.95 -4.13 -10.01
CA LEU A 534 -5.74 -3.42 -9.01
C LEU A 534 -4.90 -2.34 -8.29
N TYR A 535 -3.58 -2.42 -8.36
CA TYR A 535 -2.68 -1.45 -7.73
C TYR A 535 -2.90 -0.06 -8.32
N SER A 536 -2.96 0.94 -7.44
CA SER A 536 -3.26 2.34 -7.80
C SER A 536 -4.62 2.57 -8.49
N GLN A 537 -5.51 1.58 -8.55
CA GLN A 537 -6.90 1.77 -8.97
C GLN A 537 -7.81 2.03 -7.76
N CYS A 538 -8.97 2.64 -7.98
CA CYS A 538 -10.00 2.83 -6.95
C CYS A 538 -11.39 2.58 -7.53
N TYR A 539 -12.24 1.92 -6.75
CA TYR A 539 -13.60 1.53 -7.09
C TYR A 539 -14.58 2.14 -6.09
N GLU A 540 -15.68 2.70 -6.58
CA GLU A 540 -16.67 3.37 -5.75
C GLU A 540 -18.02 2.64 -5.77
N LEU A 541 -18.60 2.41 -4.59
CA LEU A 541 -19.95 1.91 -4.40
C LEU A 541 -20.81 3.02 -3.77
N THR A 542 -21.86 3.42 -4.48
CA THR A 542 -22.86 4.35 -3.94
C THR A 542 -24.05 3.57 -3.39
N THR A 543 -24.22 3.50 -2.07
CA THR A 543 -25.35 2.77 -1.50
C THR A 543 -26.66 3.52 -1.76
N ASN A 544 -27.72 2.77 -2.07
CA ASN A 544 -29.05 3.30 -2.39
C ASN A 544 -30.18 2.48 -1.69
N GLU A 545 -30.32 2.61 -0.36
CA GLU A 545 -31.42 2.01 0.41
C GLU A 545 -32.79 2.63 0.10
N CYS A 546 -33.80 1.80 -0.20
CA CYS A 546 -35.20 2.20 -0.33
C CYS A 546 -36.00 1.78 0.90
N VAL A 547 -36.50 2.74 1.68
CA VAL A 547 -37.40 2.46 2.82
C VAL A 547 -38.80 2.10 2.31
N LEU A 548 -39.07 0.82 2.13
CA LEU A 548 -40.44 0.31 1.92
C LEU A 548 -41.21 0.39 3.25
N ARG A 549 -41.95 1.48 3.45
CA ARG A 549 -42.86 1.61 4.60
C ARG A 549 -44.09 0.73 4.39
N GLY A 550 -44.03 -0.50 4.90
CA GLY A 550 -45.12 -1.46 4.82
C GLY A 550 -46.43 -0.90 5.39
N GLN A 551 -47.53 -1.02 4.63
CA GLN A 551 -48.86 -0.72 5.12
C GLN A 551 -49.35 -1.86 6.03
N ALA A 552 -49.22 -1.70 7.34
CA ALA A 552 -49.99 -2.49 8.29
C ALA A 552 -51.45 -1.98 8.27
N GLY A 553 -52.27 -2.57 7.41
CA GLY A 553 -53.70 -2.27 7.35
C GLY A 553 -54.38 -2.67 8.65
N ARG A 554 -55.00 -1.71 9.36
CA ARG A 554 -55.94 -2.02 10.45
C ARG A 554 -57.35 -2.03 9.86
N ALA A 555 -57.88 -3.22 9.60
CA ALA A 555 -59.29 -3.38 9.25
C ALA A 555 -60.18 -2.91 10.42
N GLY A 556 -61.16 -2.07 10.11
CA GLY A 556 -62.20 -1.59 11.02
C GLY A 556 -63.49 -1.43 10.21
N SER A 557 -64.58 -1.94 10.76
CA SER A 557 -65.88 -2.13 10.10
C SER A 557 -66.76 -0.87 10.07
N GLU A 558 -67.88 -0.97 9.33
CA GLU A 558 -69.00 0.01 9.24
C GLU A 558 -68.68 1.27 8.40
N GLY A 559 -69.59 1.87 7.61
CA GLY A 559 -70.95 1.49 7.21
C GLY A 559 -71.73 2.69 6.64
N LEU A 560 -72.32 2.55 5.44
CA LEU A 560 -73.28 3.48 4.77
C LEU A 560 -72.81 4.91 4.38
N GLY A 561 -73.34 5.43 3.26
CA GLY A 561 -73.45 6.87 3.00
C GLY A 561 -73.08 7.36 1.59
N LEU A 562 -74.04 7.94 0.86
CA LEU A 562 -73.79 8.70 -0.38
C LEU A 562 -73.28 10.12 -0.06
N SER A 563 -72.45 10.71 -0.93
CA SER A 563 -72.76 11.95 -1.68
C SER A 563 -71.54 12.63 -2.32
N LYS A 564 -71.78 13.41 -3.38
CA LYS A 564 -70.77 14.25 -4.06
C LYS A 564 -70.32 15.41 -3.17
N GLY A 565 -69.04 15.79 -3.28
CA GLY A 565 -68.53 17.08 -2.82
C GLY A 565 -67.20 17.41 -3.52
N VAL A 566 -67.18 18.48 -4.32
CA VAL A 566 -65.92 19.07 -4.81
C VAL A 566 -65.37 19.94 -3.70
N GLY A 567 -64.12 19.71 -3.30
CA GLY A 567 -63.45 20.42 -2.22
C GLY A 567 -61.94 20.41 -2.43
N GLU A 568 -61.42 21.53 -2.91
CA GLU A 568 -60.00 21.75 -3.11
C GLU A 568 -59.32 21.96 -1.75
N GLN A 569 -58.44 21.04 -1.36
CA GLN A 569 -57.52 21.23 -0.23
C GLN A 569 -56.16 20.65 -0.59
N GLU A 570 -55.11 21.44 -0.33
CA GLU A 570 -53.72 21.10 -0.59
C GLU A 570 -53.26 19.94 0.32
N GLY A 571 -53.51 18.71 -0.13
CA GLY A 571 -52.93 17.51 0.45
C GLY A 571 -51.43 17.45 0.17
N GLY A 572 -50.66 18.22 0.95
CA GLY A 572 -49.21 18.32 0.82
C GLY A 572 -48.55 16.94 0.75
N LEU A 573 -48.08 16.57 -0.44
CA LEU A 573 -47.28 15.38 -0.67
C LEU A 573 -46.04 15.47 0.22
N ARG A 574 -46.04 14.77 1.37
CA ARG A 574 -44.86 14.66 2.22
C ARG A 574 -43.75 14.07 1.37
N ARG A 575 -42.79 14.92 0.98
CA ARG A 575 -41.58 14.53 0.28
C ARG A 575 -40.99 13.34 1.04
N SER A 576 -40.71 12.26 0.32
CA SER A 576 -39.92 11.14 0.84
C SER A 576 -38.63 11.73 1.41
N HIS A 577 -38.51 11.67 2.74
CA HIS A 577 -37.39 12.25 3.47
C HIS A 577 -36.11 11.53 3.06
N TRP A 578 -35.04 12.29 2.82
CA TRP A 578 -33.82 11.80 2.19
C TRP A 578 -33.16 10.71 3.05
N SER A 579 -32.91 9.54 2.46
CA SER A 579 -32.14 8.48 3.11
C SER A 579 -30.65 8.84 3.08
N TRP A 580 -30.06 8.99 4.27
CA TRP A 580 -28.64 9.24 4.51
C TRP A 580 -27.79 8.12 3.92
N ARG A 581 -26.98 8.41 2.91
CA ARG A 581 -26.19 7.37 2.24
C ARG A 581 -24.77 7.85 1.95
N TYR A 582 -23.82 6.93 2.14
CA TYR A 582 -22.41 7.15 1.95
C TYR A 582 -21.99 6.72 0.53
N VAL A 583 -20.88 7.30 0.06
CA VAL A 583 -20.07 6.76 -1.03
C VAL A 583 -18.92 6.01 -0.38
N TYR A 584 -18.78 4.73 -0.68
CA TYR A 584 -17.66 3.91 -0.25
C TYR A 584 -16.65 3.86 -1.38
N ARG A 585 -15.37 4.12 -1.09
CA ARG A 585 -14.27 4.06 -2.05
C ARG A 585 -13.22 3.08 -1.55
N LEU A 586 -13.05 2.00 -2.29
CA LEU A 586 -12.02 0.99 -2.10
C LEU A 586 -10.87 1.27 -3.07
N CYS A 587 -9.67 1.52 -2.56
CA CYS A 587 -8.44 1.56 -3.36
C CYS A 587 -7.58 0.35 -2.95
N PRO A 588 -7.59 -0.76 -3.72
CA PRO A 588 -6.87 -1.97 -3.36
C PRO A 588 -5.39 -1.71 -3.07
N PHE A 589 -4.86 -2.40 -2.05
CA PHE A 589 -3.48 -2.24 -1.56
C PHE A 589 -3.13 -0.85 -0.99
N LYS A 590 -4.11 0.05 -0.82
CA LYS A 590 -3.89 1.39 -0.25
C LYS A 590 -4.80 1.66 0.94
N LEU A 591 -6.10 1.92 0.70
CA LEU A 591 -7.05 2.29 1.75
C LEU A 591 -8.50 2.07 1.34
N VAL A 592 -9.37 1.96 2.35
CA VAL A 592 -10.82 2.04 2.21
C VAL A 592 -11.32 3.31 2.89
N SER A 593 -12.23 4.02 2.25
CA SER A 593 -12.81 5.27 2.78
C SER A 593 -14.31 5.35 2.57
N GLN A 594 -14.97 6.10 3.46
CA GLN A 594 -16.40 6.38 3.43
C GLN A 594 -16.59 7.89 3.40
N LYS A 595 -17.41 8.40 2.47
CA LYS A 595 -17.72 9.84 2.37
C LYS A 595 -19.24 10.08 2.39
N PRO A 596 -19.77 11.00 3.21
CA PRO A 596 -21.18 11.37 3.16
C PRO A 596 -21.56 12.02 1.81
N LYS A 597 -22.69 11.62 1.20
CA LYS A 597 -23.16 12.23 -0.06
C LYS A 597 -23.53 13.72 0.05
N LEU A 598 -23.80 14.22 1.26
CA LEU A 598 -24.22 15.61 1.53
C LEU A 598 -23.06 16.58 1.79
N GLY A 599 -21.82 16.14 1.64
CA GLY A 599 -20.63 16.90 2.05
C GLY A 599 -20.14 16.49 3.44
N GLY A 600 -18.84 16.68 3.67
CA GLY A 600 -18.11 16.17 4.84
C GLY A 600 -16.73 15.63 4.43
N SER A 601 -15.83 15.54 5.41
CA SER A 601 -14.54 14.86 5.24
C SER A 601 -14.74 13.35 4.99
N PRO A 602 -13.84 12.70 4.25
CA PRO A 602 -13.84 11.24 4.14
C PRO A 602 -13.33 10.62 5.45
N THR A 603 -14.04 9.62 5.95
CA THR A 603 -13.62 8.78 7.09
C THR A 603 -12.80 7.61 6.55
N SER A 604 -11.65 7.29 7.17
CA SER A 604 -10.91 6.07 6.84
C SER A 604 -11.58 4.86 7.48
N LEU A 605 -11.85 3.82 6.68
CA LEU A 605 -12.32 2.53 7.16
C LEU A 605 -11.19 1.49 7.28
N GLY A 606 -9.95 1.90 6.99
CA GLY A 606 -8.74 1.10 7.11
C GLY A 606 -7.72 1.39 6.01
N THR A 607 -6.44 1.28 6.34
CA THR A 607 -5.32 1.18 5.40
C THR A 607 -5.03 -0.29 5.09
N TRP A 608 -4.37 -0.59 3.96
CA TRP A 608 -4.03 -1.96 3.60
C TRP A 608 -3.12 -2.60 4.66
N GLY A 609 -3.54 -3.74 5.22
CA GLY A 609 -2.75 -4.55 6.13
C GLY A 609 -2.18 -5.78 5.44
N SER A 610 -3.05 -6.76 5.15
CA SER A 610 -2.60 -8.06 4.62
C SER A 610 -3.72 -8.85 3.92
N TRP A 611 -3.31 -9.93 3.25
CA TRP A 611 -4.21 -10.98 2.76
C TRP A 611 -4.77 -11.81 3.93
N ALA A 612 -6.09 -12.06 3.93
CA ALA A 612 -6.82 -12.70 5.04
C ALA A 612 -7.84 -13.76 4.58
N GLY A 613 -7.59 -14.41 3.43
CA GLY A 613 -8.32 -15.62 3.06
C GLY A 613 -7.93 -16.84 3.92
N PRO A 614 -8.72 -17.94 3.88
CA PRO A 614 -8.41 -19.16 4.61
C PRO A 614 -7.17 -19.86 4.04
N ASP A 615 -6.59 -20.82 4.77
CA ASP A 615 -5.32 -21.49 4.40
C ASP A 615 -5.28 -22.09 2.98
N HIS A 616 -6.43 -22.53 2.46
CA HIS A 616 -6.55 -23.10 1.12
C HIS A 616 -6.70 -22.06 0.00
N ASP A 617 -7.02 -20.80 0.34
CA ASP A 617 -7.17 -19.68 -0.59
C ASP A 617 -6.89 -18.33 0.11
N LYS A 618 -5.62 -18.13 0.52
CA LYS A 618 -5.09 -16.93 1.20
C LYS A 618 -5.55 -15.62 0.50
N PHE A 619 -5.69 -15.66 -0.82
CA PHE A 619 -5.94 -14.49 -1.65
C PHE A 619 -7.43 -14.18 -1.86
N SER A 620 -8.35 -14.99 -1.33
CA SER A 620 -9.81 -14.74 -1.42
C SER A 620 -10.31 -13.52 -0.62
N ALA A 621 -9.51 -12.97 0.29
CA ALA A 621 -9.89 -11.80 1.07
C ALA A 621 -8.70 -10.88 1.40
N MET A 622 -8.98 -9.58 1.47
CA MET A 622 -8.08 -8.50 1.82
C MET A 622 -8.49 -7.87 3.14
N LYS A 623 -7.55 -7.62 4.06
CA LYS A 623 -7.79 -6.97 5.35
C LYS A 623 -7.24 -5.56 5.36
N TYR A 624 -8.08 -4.62 5.78
CA TYR A 624 -7.74 -3.22 6.00
C TYR A 624 -7.96 -2.88 7.47
N GLU A 625 -6.96 -2.28 8.09
CA GLU A 625 -6.88 -2.06 9.55
C GLU A 625 -6.48 -0.60 9.83
N GLN A 626 -6.39 -0.21 11.10
CA GLN A 626 -5.93 1.14 11.50
C GLN A 626 -6.74 2.29 10.83
N GLY A 627 -8.04 2.07 10.61
CA GLY A 627 -8.96 3.12 10.18
C GLY A 627 -9.26 4.12 11.29
N THR A 628 -9.97 5.19 10.96
CA THR A 628 -10.28 6.28 11.89
C THR A 628 -10.95 5.73 13.16
N GLY A 629 -10.54 6.23 14.34
CA GLY A 629 -11.07 5.81 15.65
C GLY A 629 -12.60 5.87 15.73
N CYS A 630 -13.21 4.83 16.29
CA CYS A 630 -14.65 4.72 16.44
C CYS A 630 -15.08 5.13 17.84
N TRP A 631 -16.07 6.02 17.96
CA TRP A 631 -16.65 6.33 19.27
C TRP A 631 -17.16 5.05 19.92
N GLN A 632 -16.66 4.70 21.11
CA GLN A 632 -17.01 3.47 21.83
C GLN A 632 -16.88 2.20 20.96
N GLY A 633 -15.81 2.09 20.18
CA GLY A 633 -15.52 0.92 19.34
C GLY A 633 -14.03 0.83 18.98
N PRO A 634 -13.60 -0.27 18.36
CA PRO A 634 -12.23 -0.39 17.86
C PRO A 634 -11.96 0.60 16.72
N ASN A 635 -10.67 0.80 16.38
CA ASN A 635 -10.30 1.47 15.14
C ASN A 635 -10.98 0.79 13.95
N ARG A 636 -11.54 1.59 13.03
CA ARG A 636 -12.33 1.04 11.91
C ARG A 636 -11.50 0.05 11.09
N SER A 637 -12.12 -1.06 10.72
CA SER A 637 -11.50 -2.10 9.90
C SER A 637 -12.43 -2.50 8.77
N THR A 638 -11.86 -2.96 7.66
CA THR A 638 -12.62 -3.48 6.52
C THR A 638 -12.05 -4.81 6.03
N THR A 639 -12.89 -5.83 5.94
CA THR A 639 -12.58 -7.07 5.23
C THR A 639 -13.23 -7.02 3.85
N VAL A 640 -12.42 -7.10 2.78
CA VAL A 640 -12.90 -7.13 1.41
C VAL A 640 -12.77 -8.56 0.87
N ARG A 641 -13.90 -9.22 0.63
CA ARG A 641 -13.95 -10.54 0.00
C ARG A 641 -13.86 -10.39 -1.52
N LEU A 642 -12.99 -11.16 -2.15
CA LEU A 642 -12.88 -11.21 -3.61
C LEU A 642 -13.82 -12.27 -4.18
N LEU A 643 -14.55 -11.91 -5.25
CA LEU A 643 -15.48 -12.80 -5.95
C LEU A 643 -15.09 -12.88 -7.44
N CYS A 644 -15.23 -14.06 -8.04
CA CYS A 644 -15.01 -14.22 -9.48
C CYS A 644 -16.05 -13.43 -10.30
N GLY A 645 -15.61 -12.70 -11.31
CA GLY A 645 -16.48 -12.07 -12.31
C GLY A 645 -15.74 -11.60 -13.55
N LYS A 646 -16.48 -11.09 -14.54
CA LYS A 646 -15.88 -10.58 -15.80
C LYS A 646 -15.33 -9.14 -15.67
N GLU A 647 -15.85 -8.37 -14.72
CA GLU A 647 -15.50 -6.97 -14.48
C GLU A 647 -14.97 -6.76 -13.06
N THR A 648 -14.31 -5.62 -12.82
CA THR A 648 -13.82 -5.25 -11.48
C THR A 648 -14.72 -4.21 -10.85
N VAL A 649 -15.60 -4.62 -9.93
CA VAL A 649 -16.61 -3.75 -9.31
C VAL A 649 -16.88 -4.14 -7.86
N VAL A 650 -17.09 -3.14 -6.99
CA VAL A 650 -17.55 -3.39 -5.61
C VAL A 650 -19.06 -3.66 -5.67
N THR A 651 -19.48 -4.87 -5.33
CA THR A 651 -20.87 -5.33 -5.47
C THR A 651 -21.71 -5.04 -4.24
N SER A 652 -21.12 -5.13 -3.05
CA SER A 652 -21.83 -4.91 -1.78
C SER A 652 -20.91 -4.32 -0.71
N THR A 653 -21.52 -3.69 0.28
CA THR A 653 -20.88 -3.24 1.51
C THR A 653 -21.88 -3.35 2.66
N THR A 654 -21.42 -3.89 3.79
CA THR A 654 -22.22 -4.11 4.99
C THR A 654 -21.39 -3.77 6.23
N GLU A 655 -22.03 -3.42 7.34
CA GLU A 655 -21.40 -3.21 8.64
C GLU A 655 -21.99 -4.26 9.61
N PRO A 656 -21.46 -5.51 9.62
CA PRO A 656 -22.00 -6.58 10.48
C PRO A 656 -21.80 -6.30 11.98
N SER A 657 -20.70 -5.64 12.34
CA SER A 657 -20.39 -5.19 13.70
C SER A 657 -20.04 -3.70 13.68
N ARG A 658 -20.25 -2.98 14.80
CA ARG A 658 -19.94 -1.55 14.91
C ARG A 658 -18.49 -1.27 14.47
N CYS A 659 -18.33 -0.43 13.44
CA CYS A 659 -17.04 -0.03 12.87
C CYS A 659 -16.19 -1.17 12.24
N GLU A 660 -16.79 -2.33 11.99
CA GLU A 660 -16.22 -3.44 11.21
C GLU A 660 -17.01 -3.57 9.90
N TYR A 661 -16.34 -3.38 8.76
CA TYR A 661 -16.98 -3.33 7.45
C TYR A 661 -16.66 -4.56 6.61
N HIS A 662 -17.68 -5.13 5.97
CA HIS A 662 -17.53 -6.24 5.04
C HIS A 662 -17.94 -5.79 3.64
N MET A 663 -16.98 -5.80 2.70
CA MET A 663 -17.20 -5.46 1.29
C MET A 663 -16.99 -6.67 0.39
N GLU A 664 -17.66 -6.69 -0.76
CA GLU A 664 -17.43 -7.67 -1.81
C GLU A 664 -16.91 -6.97 -3.07
N LEU A 665 -15.74 -7.39 -3.54
CA LEU A 665 -15.11 -6.94 -4.79
C LEU A 665 -15.18 -8.08 -5.80
N MET A 666 -16.02 -7.93 -6.83
CA MET A 666 -15.99 -8.80 -8.00
C MET A 666 -14.77 -8.46 -8.85
N THR A 667 -14.04 -9.47 -9.34
CA THR A 667 -12.82 -9.33 -10.15
C THR A 667 -12.51 -10.60 -10.96
N PRO A 668 -12.02 -10.47 -12.22
CA PRO A 668 -11.51 -11.61 -12.98
C PRO A 668 -10.30 -12.30 -12.33
N ALA A 669 -9.46 -11.57 -11.58
CA ALA A 669 -8.29 -12.16 -10.92
C ALA A 669 -8.64 -13.16 -9.80
N ALA A 670 -9.85 -13.09 -9.25
CA ALA A 670 -10.38 -14.07 -8.29
C ALA A 670 -11.04 -15.30 -8.95
N CYS A 671 -11.06 -15.40 -10.29
CA CYS A 671 -11.62 -16.57 -10.95
C CYS A 671 -10.69 -17.79 -10.88
N PRO A 672 -11.17 -18.96 -10.42
CA PRO A 672 -10.41 -20.20 -10.44
C PRO A 672 -10.26 -20.74 -11.87
N GLU A 673 -9.33 -21.68 -12.06
CA GLU A 673 -9.28 -22.45 -13.31
C GLU A 673 -10.57 -23.27 -13.47
N PRO A 674 -11.33 -23.11 -14.56
CA PRO A 674 -12.50 -23.91 -14.81
C PRO A 674 -12.09 -25.37 -15.01
N PRO A 675 -12.93 -26.34 -14.63
CA PRO A 675 -12.67 -27.74 -14.92
C PRO A 675 -12.51 -27.94 -16.44
N PRO A 676 -11.65 -28.89 -16.88
CA PRO A 676 -11.51 -29.19 -18.30
C PRO A 676 -12.87 -29.58 -18.86
N GLU A 677 -13.25 -28.98 -19.97
CA GLU A 677 -14.52 -29.31 -20.61
C GLU A 677 -14.51 -30.80 -21.00
N PRO A 678 -15.60 -31.56 -20.73
CA PRO A 678 -15.76 -32.84 -21.40
C PRO A 678 -15.67 -32.57 -22.91
N PRO A 679 -15.00 -33.44 -23.69
CA PRO A 679 -14.90 -33.23 -25.12
C PRO A 679 -16.30 -33.04 -25.66
N ALA A 680 -16.52 -31.92 -26.37
CA ALA A 680 -17.81 -31.66 -26.99
C ALA A 680 -18.19 -32.90 -27.80
N GLU A 681 -19.35 -33.49 -27.49
CA GLU A 681 -19.94 -34.54 -28.30
C GLU A 681 -20.31 -33.90 -29.64
N GLY A 682 -19.31 -33.84 -30.53
CA GLY A 682 -19.45 -33.26 -31.86
C GLY A 682 -20.44 -34.11 -32.63
N ASP A 683 -21.58 -33.50 -32.96
CA ASP A 683 -22.76 -34.08 -33.62
C ASP A 683 -22.61 -35.57 -33.94
N HIS A 684 -22.92 -36.39 -32.93
CA HIS A 684 -23.45 -37.71 -33.19
C HIS A 684 -24.86 -37.50 -33.76
N ASP A 685 -24.90 -37.13 -35.04
CA ASP A 685 -26.06 -37.26 -35.92
C ASP A 685 -26.53 -38.72 -35.81
N GLU A 686 -27.55 -38.97 -34.99
CA GLU A 686 -28.28 -40.23 -34.95
C GLU A 686 -29.07 -40.37 -36.26
N LEU A 687 -28.41 -40.93 -37.28
CA LEU A 687 -28.93 -41.20 -38.63
C LEU A 687 -29.63 -42.57 -38.76
#